data_AF-A0AB34T9N5-F1
#
_entry.id   AF-A0AB34T9N5-F1
#
_cell.length_a   1.000
_cell.length_b   1.000
_cell.length_c   1.000
_cell.angle_alpha   90.00
_cell.angle_beta   90.00
_cell.angle_gamma   90.00
#
_symmetry.space_group_name_H-M   'P 1'
#
loop_
_entity.id
_entity.type
_entity.pdbx_description
1 polymer ?
#
loop_
_entity_poly.entity_id
_entity_poly.type
_entity_poly.pdbx_seq_one_letter_code
_entity_poly.pdbx_strand_id
1 'polypeptide(L)'
;MMAQKQLQEYNYVTLADDSLYRYAKDHVDEWLDSLTLPCIIDEAQRIKGLPLSVKNIVDGMSAQSPLFILTGSASINRDGLDGQDPLTGRALRYTLRPMTKRELARNARNSVVDLLWDSTPNLDYHSSMNRAELATSMEVGGFPSYALRTFPLTEDQLRMAVRADLDSLLGDTILPGQHLDRTIAESILRQVLTVPGDIYNASRISTSIGYTTTTVNRYMEIFRHRFLITYLRNLHTRPSVQTFARSKIHPIDTSYSIELLKQAGKDFRDDPVIFGHLFESFVVNQIVPEIQWSNKSFDTFYWRQPGRSPKEVDLILEHDDEFIAIEVKSNTKVQRSDFAGMVAFEEGGHKLRRGYVIYTGNEVQKFGGHMYAIPISALWEDGGFMEETGTDDYRLLSKVFPANASVSKDIEKDVDLSSNIVDRAAANIFLSYHHDDNDHLNDGIIQLMKDVQEEFNFQTGKKLNLFIDRESLNWGDDWQGRLDNEVSAANIIIPAVTPRYLQSEACRKELLAFHSRIAGKPNKRIMPLIVQSIEEMQNISRGDPVWKIVHAKQYLLSGDLRLLSVDERRKKVIQLTSALIPVIEEMYAASASASENFLGLENAREKGDTLACAASISEPEKDLETALKEFNEGFELMSTVLDKHPAPRTSSMSDYSQWASQVSKELQPSLERITSSSAAISSNWEKVYEPIQIWIGLLKEYPKGETRDTQIHEISRILQGWGNSFQATEEMRLLPMQMSIMAAFLPSLQGFADALKGVVDMLANMKSMTTSLQEQIDRLSRE
;
A
#
# COMPACT_ATOMS: atom_id res chain seq x y z
N MET A 1 14.16 -20.74 3.04
CA MET A 1 13.62 -20.28 1.74
C MET A 1 12.11 -20.00 1.89
N MET A 2 11.48 -19.13 1.08
CA MET A 2 10.08 -18.68 1.32
C MET A 2 9.07 -19.84 1.29
N ALA A 3 9.17 -20.75 0.31
CA ALA A 3 8.29 -21.91 0.21
C ALA A 3 8.35 -22.80 1.46
N GLN A 4 9.54 -23.04 2.00
CA GLN A 4 9.72 -23.80 3.25
C GLN A 4 9.02 -23.16 4.47
N LYS A 5 8.94 -21.82 4.53
CA LYS A 5 8.32 -21.12 5.67
C LYS A 5 6.79 -21.08 5.57
N GLN A 6 6.27 -20.97 4.34
CA GLN A 6 4.84 -20.77 4.08
C GLN A 6 4.08 -22.09 3.88
N LEU A 7 4.73 -23.12 3.34
CA LEU A 7 4.13 -24.42 3.02
C LEU A 7 4.62 -25.48 4.02
N GLN A 8 4.21 -25.34 5.29
CA GLN A 8 4.67 -26.20 6.39
C GLN A 8 4.18 -27.65 6.30
N GLU A 9 3.17 -27.90 5.46
CA GLU A 9 2.63 -29.21 5.15
C GLU A 9 3.50 -30.03 4.19
N TYR A 10 4.49 -29.40 3.54
CA TYR A 10 5.44 -30.07 2.66
C TYR A 10 6.74 -30.39 3.39
N ASN A 11 7.24 -31.61 3.22
CA ASN A 11 8.59 -31.96 3.64
C ASN A 11 9.62 -31.18 2.80
N TYR A 12 10.73 -30.76 3.41
CA TYR A 12 11.73 -29.95 2.72
C TYR A 12 13.06 -30.70 2.59
N VAL A 13 13.56 -30.82 1.36
CA VAL A 13 14.92 -31.27 1.08
C VAL A 13 15.62 -30.27 0.17
N THR A 14 16.93 -30.10 0.33
CA THR A 14 17.71 -29.18 -0.49
C THR A 14 18.92 -29.86 -1.10
N LEU A 15 19.02 -29.79 -2.42
CA LEU A 15 20.20 -30.21 -3.17
C LEU A 15 21.34 -29.19 -3.07
N ALA A 16 21.21 -28.14 -2.25
CA ALA A 16 22.34 -27.31 -1.85
C ALA A 16 23.34 -28.08 -0.98
N ASP A 17 22.89 -29.06 -0.19
CA ASP A 17 23.75 -29.96 0.56
C ASP A 17 24.55 -30.87 -0.38
N ASP A 18 25.88 -30.77 -0.35
CA ASP A 18 26.74 -31.47 -1.30
C ASP A 18 26.75 -33.00 -1.12
N SER A 19 26.55 -33.48 0.11
CA SER A 19 26.51 -34.93 0.39
C SER A 19 25.21 -35.52 -0.14
N LEU A 20 24.08 -34.87 0.14
CA LEU A 20 22.78 -35.25 -0.39
C LEU A 20 22.75 -35.15 -1.91
N TYR A 21 23.29 -34.07 -2.47
CA TYR A 21 23.36 -33.88 -3.92
C TYR A 21 24.15 -35.01 -4.61
N ARG A 22 25.32 -35.40 -4.09
CA ARG A 22 26.11 -36.50 -4.67
C ARG A 22 25.34 -37.82 -4.63
N TYR A 23 24.74 -38.15 -3.49
CA TYR A 23 23.94 -39.36 -3.34
C TYR A 23 22.73 -39.37 -4.30
N ALA A 24 21.92 -38.32 -4.26
CA ALA A 24 20.72 -38.15 -5.08
C ALA A 24 21.04 -38.10 -6.59
N LYS A 25 22.18 -37.53 -6.98
CA LYS A 25 22.61 -37.50 -8.38
C LYS A 25 22.88 -38.91 -8.92
N ASP A 26 23.51 -39.76 -8.12
CA ASP A 26 23.89 -41.11 -8.54
C ASP A 26 22.76 -42.14 -8.33
N HIS A 27 21.81 -41.85 -7.42
CA HIS A 27 20.70 -42.75 -7.03
C HIS A 27 19.35 -42.03 -7.02
N VAL A 28 19.02 -41.30 -8.09
CA VAL A 28 17.86 -40.38 -8.12
C VAL A 28 16.52 -41.06 -7.81
N ASP A 29 16.28 -42.25 -8.36
CA ASP A 29 15.02 -42.97 -8.18
C ASP A 29 14.89 -43.50 -6.74
N GLU A 30 15.92 -44.18 -6.22
CA GLU A 30 15.96 -44.67 -4.83
C GLU A 30 15.82 -43.53 -3.82
N TRP A 31 16.46 -42.39 -4.09
CA TRP A 31 16.36 -41.21 -3.25
C TRP A 31 14.95 -40.65 -3.25
N LEU A 32 14.32 -40.47 -4.42
CA LEU A 32 12.95 -39.98 -4.50
C LEU A 32 11.94 -40.91 -3.82
N ASP A 33 12.09 -42.22 -3.98
CA ASP A 33 11.23 -43.22 -3.32
C ASP A 33 11.35 -43.18 -1.79
N SER A 34 12.48 -42.70 -1.27
CA SER A 34 12.70 -42.52 0.17
C SER A 34 12.07 -41.23 0.74
N LEU A 35 11.65 -40.29 -0.12
CA LEU A 35 11.09 -39.01 0.32
C LEU A 35 9.68 -39.17 0.89
N THR A 36 9.39 -38.43 1.94
CA THR A 36 8.02 -38.30 2.46
C THR A 36 7.26 -37.25 1.65
N LEU A 37 6.12 -37.64 1.06
CA LEU A 37 5.28 -36.76 0.25
C LEU A 37 4.15 -36.12 1.10
N PRO A 38 3.70 -34.89 0.78
CA PRO A 38 4.22 -34.03 -0.29
C PRO A 38 5.57 -33.39 0.06
N CYS A 39 6.37 -33.03 -0.94
CA CYS A 39 7.76 -32.58 -0.73
C CYS A 39 8.19 -31.40 -1.62
N ILE A 40 8.91 -30.45 -1.02
CA ILE A 40 9.68 -29.41 -1.70
C ILE A 40 11.11 -29.93 -1.92
N ILE A 41 11.53 -29.96 -3.18
CA ILE A 41 12.90 -30.24 -3.57
C ILE A 41 13.55 -28.93 -4.04
N ASP A 42 14.44 -28.41 -3.20
CA ASP A 42 15.18 -27.20 -3.49
C ASP A 42 16.47 -27.46 -4.28
N GLU A 43 16.84 -26.49 -5.10
CA GLU A 43 17.94 -26.57 -6.07
C GLU A 43 17.80 -27.76 -7.05
N ALA A 44 16.55 -28.05 -7.44
CA ALA A 44 16.15 -29.15 -8.33
C ALA A 44 16.88 -29.14 -9.69
N GLN A 45 17.25 -27.96 -10.19
CA GLN A 45 17.99 -27.80 -11.45
C GLN A 45 19.40 -28.41 -11.42
N ARG A 46 19.95 -28.74 -10.23
CA ARG A 46 21.27 -29.38 -10.11
C ARG A 46 21.29 -30.82 -10.65
N ILE A 47 20.16 -31.53 -10.64
CA ILE A 47 20.06 -32.90 -11.15
C ILE A 47 19.24 -32.89 -12.44
N LYS A 48 19.93 -33.05 -13.58
CA LYS A 48 19.31 -33.01 -14.92
C LYS A 48 18.19 -34.05 -15.11
N GLY A 49 18.35 -35.26 -14.56
CA GLY A 49 17.38 -36.36 -14.68
C GLY A 49 16.17 -36.26 -13.75
N LEU A 50 16.19 -35.35 -12.76
CA LEU A 50 15.19 -35.27 -11.71
C LEU A 50 13.75 -35.11 -12.23
N PRO A 51 13.45 -34.26 -13.23
CA PRO A 51 12.09 -34.11 -13.75
C PRO A 51 11.51 -35.41 -14.33
N LEU A 52 12.35 -36.27 -14.94
CA LEU A 52 11.91 -37.55 -15.48
C LEU A 52 11.58 -38.55 -14.36
N SER A 53 12.41 -38.62 -13.34
CA SER A 53 12.15 -39.50 -12.19
C SER A 53 10.91 -39.06 -11.42
N VAL A 54 10.73 -37.74 -11.22
CA VAL A 54 9.50 -37.17 -10.62
C VAL A 54 8.27 -37.52 -11.45
N LYS A 55 8.34 -37.42 -12.78
CA LYS A 55 7.24 -37.83 -13.68
C LYS A 55 6.81 -39.27 -13.43
N ASN A 56 7.76 -40.21 -13.26
CA ASN A 56 7.44 -41.62 -13.06
C ASN A 56 6.64 -41.87 -11.77
N ILE A 57 6.95 -41.12 -10.71
CA ILE A 57 6.23 -41.20 -9.43
C ILE A 57 4.83 -40.59 -9.59
N VAL A 58 4.75 -39.38 -10.16
CA VAL A 58 3.46 -38.67 -10.33
C VAL A 58 2.51 -39.46 -11.24
N ASP A 59 3.01 -40.12 -12.29
CA ASP A 59 2.19 -40.98 -13.17
C ASP A 59 1.60 -42.20 -12.44
N GLY A 60 2.27 -42.68 -11.40
CA GLY A 60 1.83 -43.82 -10.59
C GLY A 60 0.86 -43.46 -9.46
N MET A 61 0.63 -42.17 -9.21
CA MET A 61 -0.13 -41.70 -8.05
C MET A 61 -1.31 -40.82 -8.46
N SER A 62 -2.51 -41.16 -7.99
CA SER A 62 -3.68 -40.27 -8.10
C SER A 62 -3.73 -39.38 -6.86
N ALA A 63 -3.35 -38.10 -6.99
CA ALA A 63 -3.38 -37.13 -5.91
C ALA A 63 -4.33 -35.96 -6.21
N GLN A 64 -4.99 -35.45 -5.18
CA GLN A 64 -5.84 -34.23 -5.28
C GLN A 64 -5.05 -32.93 -5.04
N SER A 65 -3.77 -33.05 -4.67
CA SER A 65 -2.86 -31.93 -4.39
C SER A 65 -1.49 -32.17 -5.05
N PRO A 66 -0.69 -31.10 -5.27
CA PRO A 66 0.67 -31.24 -5.79
C PRO A 66 1.54 -32.14 -4.89
N LEU A 67 2.15 -33.17 -5.47
CA LEU A 67 3.05 -34.08 -4.74
C LEU A 67 4.43 -33.47 -4.52
N PHE A 68 4.91 -32.74 -5.52
CA PHE A 68 6.24 -32.14 -5.53
C PHE A 68 6.17 -30.65 -5.86
N ILE A 69 6.99 -29.87 -5.16
CA ILE A 69 7.33 -28.51 -5.53
C ILE A 69 8.83 -28.47 -5.81
N LEU A 70 9.19 -28.17 -7.06
CA LEU A 70 10.59 -28.10 -7.47
C LEU A 70 11.01 -26.63 -7.54
N THR A 71 12.00 -26.23 -6.73
CA THR A 71 12.54 -24.86 -6.74
C THR A 71 13.96 -24.83 -7.27
N GLY A 72 14.38 -23.68 -7.79
CA GLY A 72 15.73 -23.53 -8.34
C GLY A 72 16.07 -22.12 -8.74
N SER A 73 17.34 -21.74 -8.55
CA SER A 73 17.91 -20.46 -9.00
C SER A 73 18.19 -20.40 -10.51
N ALA A 74 17.92 -21.46 -11.25
CA ALA A 74 17.91 -21.47 -12.71
C ALA A 74 16.78 -22.38 -13.23
N SER A 75 16.41 -22.21 -14.49
CA SER A 75 15.33 -22.97 -15.11
C SER A 75 15.53 -24.48 -14.93
N ILE A 76 14.57 -25.12 -14.27
CA ILE A 76 14.54 -26.58 -14.08
C ILE A 76 14.17 -27.22 -15.42
N ASN A 77 15.05 -28.12 -15.89
CA ASN A 77 15.00 -28.84 -17.16
C ASN A 77 15.49 -28.07 -18.41
N ARG A 78 16.81 -27.82 -18.49
CA ARG A 78 17.42 -27.10 -19.64
C ARG A 78 17.50 -27.90 -20.95
N ASP A 79 17.59 -29.23 -20.89
CA ASP A 79 17.90 -30.06 -22.06
C ASP A 79 16.83 -31.13 -22.37
N GLY A 80 15.84 -31.32 -21.49
CA GLY A 80 14.77 -32.30 -21.68
C GLY A 80 15.21 -33.77 -21.76
N LEU A 81 14.24 -34.64 -22.05
CA LEU A 81 14.44 -35.92 -22.74
C LEU A 81 14.51 -35.60 -24.23
N ASP A 82 15.70 -35.56 -24.83
CA ASP A 82 15.88 -35.20 -26.25
C ASP A 82 15.25 -33.83 -26.62
N GLY A 83 15.29 -32.86 -25.71
CA GLY A 83 14.72 -31.52 -25.89
C GLY A 83 13.25 -31.36 -25.44
N GLN A 84 12.60 -32.40 -24.91
CA GLN A 84 11.21 -32.33 -24.41
C GLN A 84 11.12 -32.20 -22.90
N ASP A 85 10.10 -31.50 -22.40
CA ASP A 85 9.85 -31.38 -20.97
C ASP A 85 9.12 -32.61 -20.38
N PRO A 86 9.77 -33.45 -19.54
CA PRO A 86 9.14 -34.66 -18.99
C PRO A 86 7.87 -34.38 -18.18
N LEU A 87 7.77 -33.18 -17.60
CA LEU A 87 6.63 -32.78 -16.76
C LEU A 87 5.48 -32.13 -17.53
N THR A 88 5.51 -32.19 -18.87
CA THR A 88 4.43 -31.66 -19.72
C THR A 88 3.07 -32.26 -19.29
N GLY A 89 2.09 -31.38 -19.04
CA GLY A 89 0.74 -31.74 -18.60
C GLY A 89 0.63 -32.20 -17.14
N ARG A 90 1.73 -32.17 -16.37
CA ARG A 90 1.78 -32.63 -14.97
C ARG A 90 2.26 -31.57 -13.98
N ALA A 91 2.88 -30.50 -14.49
CA ALA A 91 3.40 -29.42 -13.68
C ALA A 91 2.91 -28.06 -14.20
N LEU A 92 2.72 -27.14 -13.27
CA LEU A 92 2.61 -25.71 -13.51
C LEU A 92 3.97 -25.07 -13.22
N ARG A 93 4.33 -24.05 -13.99
CA ARG A 93 5.62 -23.36 -13.87
C ARG A 93 5.38 -21.90 -13.50
N TYR A 94 5.97 -21.48 -12.40
CA TYR A 94 5.93 -20.11 -11.91
C TYR A 94 7.35 -19.58 -11.75
N THR A 95 7.57 -18.35 -12.21
CA THR A 95 8.80 -17.60 -12.01
C THR A 95 8.59 -16.61 -10.90
N LEU A 96 9.31 -16.76 -9.78
CA LEU A 96 9.35 -15.77 -8.72
C LEU A 96 10.21 -14.59 -9.18
N ARG A 97 9.55 -13.49 -9.54
CA ARG A 97 10.21 -12.25 -9.94
C ARG A 97 10.46 -11.37 -8.70
N PRO A 98 11.31 -10.33 -8.83
CA PRO A 98 11.35 -9.24 -7.87
C PRO A 98 9.94 -8.70 -7.60
N MET A 99 9.69 -8.27 -6.36
CA MET A 99 8.36 -7.87 -5.92
C MET A 99 7.86 -6.65 -6.69
N THR A 100 6.60 -6.69 -7.11
CA THR A 100 5.93 -5.51 -7.67
C THR A 100 5.61 -4.51 -6.55
N LYS A 101 5.40 -3.25 -6.91
CA LYS A 101 4.90 -2.23 -5.97
C LYS A 101 3.53 -2.60 -5.41
N ARG A 102 2.73 -3.35 -6.18
CA ARG A 102 1.44 -3.88 -5.76
C ARG A 102 1.59 -4.91 -4.64
N GLU A 103 2.54 -5.83 -4.77
CA GLU A 103 2.89 -6.78 -3.70
C GLU A 103 3.46 -6.06 -2.46
N LEU A 104 4.35 -5.08 -2.66
CA LEU A 104 4.93 -4.27 -1.58
C LEU A 104 3.86 -3.43 -0.85
N ALA A 105 2.85 -2.95 -1.56
CA ALA A 105 1.68 -2.26 -1.02
C ALA A 105 0.66 -3.21 -0.37
N ARG A 106 0.88 -4.54 -0.44
CA ARG A 106 -0.04 -5.59 0.01
C ARG A 106 -1.42 -5.54 -0.66
N ASN A 107 -1.49 -5.02 -1.88
CA ASN A 107 -2.71 -4.94 -2.65
C ASN A 107 -2.89 -6.20 -3.51
N ALA A 108 -3.35 -7.30 -2.90
CA ALA A 108 -3.43 -8.62 -3.54
C ALA A 108 -4.88 -9.07 -3.89
N ARG A 109 -5.86 -8.16 -3.86
CA ARG A 109 -7.28 -8.49 -4.13
C ARG A 109 -7.48 -8.98 -5.57
N ASN A 110 -6.87 -8.27 -6.52
CA ASN A 110 -6.90 -8.57 -7.94
C ASN A 110 -5.51 -8.33 -8.53
N SER A 111 -5.16 -9.11 -9.56
CA SER A 111 -4.00 -8.83 -10.40
C SER A 111 -4.21 -7.50 -11.11
N VAL A 112 -3.17 -6.68 -11.24
CA VAL A 112 -3.29 -5.43 -12.01
C VAL A 112 -3.69 -5.69 -13.46
N VAL A 113 -3.34 -6.86 -13.99
CA VAL A 113 -3.68 -7.27 -15.35
C VAL A 113 -5.19 -7.51 -15.48
N ASP A 114 -5.82 -8.10 -14.45
CA ASP A 114 -7.27 -8.25 -14.40
C ASP A 114 -7.96 -6.87 -14.36
N LEU A 115 -7.43 -5.93 -13.55
CA LEU A 115 -7.96 -4.57 -13.50
C LEU A 115 -7.84 -3.83 -14.84
N LEU A 116 -6.68 -3.95 -15.50
CA LEU A 116 -6.46 -3.36 -16.83
C LEU A 116 -7.45 -3.94 -17.86
N TRP A 117 -7.85 -5.20 -17.72
CA TRP A 117 -8.74 -5.90 -18.65
C TRP A 117 -10.24 -5.73 -18.39
N ASP A 118 -10.65 -5.88 -17.14
CA ASP A 118 -12.04 -5.90 -16.73
C ASP A 118 -12.50 -4.51 -16.24
N SER A 119 -11.70 -3.79 -15.46
CA SER A 119 -12.16 -2.59 -14.74
C SER A 119 -11.90 -1.26 -15.44
N THR A 120 -12.79 -0.28 -15.33
CA THR A 120 -12.53 1.05 -15.92
C THR A 120 -11.59 1.87 -15.02
N PRO A 121 -10.57 2.59 -15.57
CA PRO A 121 -9.77 3.51 -14.76
C PRO A 121 -10.63 4.56 -14.06
N ASN A 122 -10.32 4.85 -12.80
CA ASN A 122 -11.05 5.84 -12.02
C ASN A 122 -10.60 7.25 -12.43
N LEU A 123 -11.49 8.05 -13.02
CA LEU A 123 -11.17 9.41 -13.46
C LEU A 123 -10.94 10.40 -12.31
N ASP A 124 -11.44 10.08 -11.11
CA ASP A 124 -11.26 10.91 -9.91
C ASP A 124 -9.99 10.54 -9.12
N TYR A 125 -9.21 9.58 -9.62
CA TYR A 125 -7.96 9.18 -9.00
C TYR A 125 -6.88 10.26 -9.18
N HIS A 126 -6.26 10.63 -8.05
CA HIS A 126 -5.13 11.53 -7.99
C HIS A 126 -3.94 10.88 -7.29
N SER A 127 -2.81 10.77 -7.99
CA SER A 127 -1.55 10.30 -7.41
C SER A 127 -0.87 11.38 -6.58
N SER A 128 -0.37 11.02 -5.40
CA SER A 128 0.57 11.84 -4.63
C SER A 128 2.03 11.59 -5.00
N MET A 129 2.33 10.59 -5.84
CA MET A 129 3.69 10.18 -6.17
C MET A 129 4.38 11.22 -7.06
N ASN A 130 5.56 11.66 -6.65
CA ASN A 130 6.39 12.57 -7.47
C ASN A 130 7.54 11.83 -8.18
N ARG A 131 8.20 12.54 -9.10
CA ARG A 131 9.30 11.98 -9.91
C ARG A 131 10.50 11.51 -9.08
N ALA A 132 10.80 12.14 -7.95
CA ALA A 132 11.90 11.73 -7.09
C ALA A 132 11.59 10.41 -6.38
N GLU A 133 10.38 10.25 -5.85
CA GLU A 133 9.90 9.00 -5.26
C GLU A 133 9.85 7.85 -6.27
N LEU A 134 9.44 8.15 -7.51
CA LEU A 134 9.49 7.19 -8.61
C LEU A 134 10.94 6.81 -8.93
N ALA A 135 11.86 7.78 -9.02
CA ALA A 135 13.28 7.52 -9.25
C ALA A 135 13.89 6.62 -8.16
N THR A 136 13.59 6.89 -6.88
CA THR A 136 13.99 6.05 -5.76
C THR A 136 13.39 4.65 -5.87
N SER A 137 12.12 4.55 -6.26
CA SER A 137 11.45 3.25 -6.48
C SER A 137 12.11 2.41 -7.58
N MET A 138 12.51 3.04 -8.70
CA MET A 138 13.24 2.36 -9.76
C MET A 138 14.65 1.95 -9.32
N GLU A 139 15.31 2.78 -8.50
CA GLU A 139 16.66 2.51 -8.00
C GLU A 139 16.72 1.39 -6.96
N VAL A 140 15.74 1.36 -6.04
CA VAL A 140 15.62 0.27 -5.05
C VAL A 140 15.19 -1.03 -5.72
N GLY A 141 14.28 -0.96 -6.69
CA GLY A 141 13.73 -2.13 -7.35
C GLY A 141 12.76 -2.92 -6.46
N GLY A 142 12.57 -4.20 -6.81
CA GLY A 142 11.67 -5.15 -6.16
C GLY A 142 12.39 -6.29 -5.43
N PHE A 143 13.71 -6.38 -5.47
CA PHE A 143 14.43 -7.46 -4.79
C PHE A 143 14.18 -7.39 -3.27
N PRO A 144 13.68 -8.47 -2.63
CA PRO A 144 13.32 -8.44 -1.21
C PRO A 144 14.46 -8.01 -0.28
N SER A 145 15.70 -8.34 -0.62
CA SER A 145 16.92 -7.99 0.13
C SER A 145 17.13 -6.48 0.27
N TYR A 146 16.54 -5.66 -0.60
CA TYR A 146 16.62 -4.20 -0.59
C TYR A 146 15.25 -3.55 -0.35
N ALA A 147 14.21 -4.07 -1.01
CA ALA A 147 12.86 -3.49 -1.00
C ALA A 147 12.09 -3.75 0.32
N LEU A 148 12.37 -4.84 1.04
CA LEU A 148 11.73 -5.17 2.32
C LEU A 148 12.60 -4.83 3.54
N ARG A 149 13.61 -3.96 3.39
CA ARG A 149 14.52 -3.67 4.50
C ARG A 149 13.84 -2.84 5.58
N THR A 150 14.12 -3.28 6.80
CA THR A 150 13.85 -2.61 8.08
C THR A 150 14.36 -1.16 8.13
N PHE A 151 15.47 -0.84 7.47
CA PHE A 151 16.04 0.51 7.39
C PHE A 151 16.44 0.79 5.94
N PRO A 152 16.34 2.05 5.46
CA PRO A 152 16.66 2.36 4.08
C PRO A 152 18.16 2.22 3.93
N LEU A 153 18.58 1.65 2.81
CA LEU A 153 19.99 1.69 2.47
C LEU A 153 20.34 3.13 2.11
N THR A 154 21.47 3.62 2.61
CA THR A 154 22.08 4.78 1.96
C THR A 154 22.35 4.44 0.49
N GLU A 155 22.45 5.44 -0.37
CA GLU A 155 22.72 5.21 -1.79
C GLU A 155 23.95 4.29 -1.99
N ASP A 156 25.05 4.55 -1.28
CA ASP A 156 26.25 3.72 -1.38
C ASP A 156 26.04 2.28 -0.89
N GLN A 157 25.27 2.08 0.18
CA GLN A 157 24.96 0.73 0.66
C GLN A 157 24.08 -0.03 -0.34
N LEU A 158 23.09 0.64 -0.94
CA LEU A 158 22.25 0.04 -1.98
C LEU A 158 23.10 -0.37 -3.17
N ARG A 159 23.96 0.52 -3.65
CA ARG A 159 24.87 0.26 -4.76
C ARG A 159 25.81 -0.91 -4.45
N MET A 160 26.40 -0.95 -3.25
CA MET A 160 27.25 -2.07 -2.83
C MET A 160 26.49 -3.39 -2.80
N ALA A 161 25.25 -3.38 -2.31
CA ALA A 161 24.43 -4.57 -2.23
C ALA A 161 24.05 -5.07 -3.65
N VAL A 162 23.56 -4.18 -4.51
CA VAL A 162 23.21 -4.48 -5.91
C VAL A 162 24.42 -5.01 -6.70
N ARG A 163 25.61 -4.41 -6.49
CA ARG A 163 26.87 -4.91 -7.07
C ARG A 163 27.17 -6.33 -6.62
N ALA A 164 27.08 -6.59 -5.32
CA ALA A 164 27.35 -7.92 -4.77
C ALA A 164 26.39 -8.96 -5.34
N ASP A 165 25.11 -8.62 -5.53
CA ASP A 165 24.14 -9.52 -6.17
C ASP A 165 24.50 -9.76 -7.64
N LEU A 166 24.78 -8.72 -8.43
CA LEU A 166 25.22 -8.87 -9.83
C LEU A 166 26.47 -9.75 -9.97
N ASP A 167 27.46 -9.56 -9.10
CA ASP A 167 28.69 -10.35 -9.06
C ASP A 167 28.41 -11.81 -8.67
N SER A 168 27.50 -12.04 -7.71
CA SER A 168 27.13 -13.38 -7.25
C SER A 168 26.32 -14.16 -8.30
N LEU A 169 25.52 -13.46 -9.11
CA LEU A 169 24.68 -14.04 -10.14
C LEU A 169 25.51 -14.54 -11.34
N LEU A 170 26.66 -13.90 -11.59
CA LEU A 170 27.61 -14.19 -12.66
C LEU A 170 28.81 -15.05 -12.19
N GLY A 171 28.57 -16.02 -11.31
CA GLY A 171 29.62 -16.98 -10.90
C GLY A 171 30.17 -17.85 -12.04
N ASP A 172 31.33 -18.47 -11.82
CA ASP A 172 32.09 -19.22 -12.85
C ASP A 172 31.45 -20.55 -13.28
N THR A 173 30.35 -20.94 -12.65
CA THR A 173 29.66 -22.22 -12.85
C THR A 173 28.16 -21.99 -13.00
N ILE A 174 27.59 -22.46 -14.11
CA ILE A 174 26.15 -22.34 -14.40
C ILE A 174 25.37 -23.47 -13.73
N LEU A 175 25.94 -24.67 -13.83
CA LEU A 175 25.48 -25.93 -13.23
C LEU A 175 26.73 -26.78 -12.94
N PRO A 176 26.66 -27.80 -12.07
CA PRO A 176 27.79 -28.68 -11.83
C PRO A 176 28.38 -29.25 -13.15
N GLY A 177 29.63 -28.88 -13.46
CA GLY A 177 30.33 -29.27 -14.70
C GLY A 177 30.10 -28.38 -15.93
N GLN A 178 29.33 -27.29 -15.82
CA GLN A 178 29.15 -26.29 -16.87
C GLN A 178 29.81 -24.97 -16.50
N HIS A 179 30.91 -24.63 -17.19
CA HIS A 179 31.66 -23.40 -16.94
C HIS A 179 31.07 -22.19 -17.67
N LEU A 180 31.05 -21.06 -16.96
CA LEU A 180 30.77 -19.73 -17.50
C LEU A 180 32.07 -18.93 -17.51
N ASP A 181 32.48 -18.40 -18.66
CA ASP A 181 33.50 -17.34 -18.65
C ASP A 181 32.83 -16.07 -18.16
N ARG A 182 33.15 -15.69 -16.92
CA ARG A 182 32.61 -14.54 -16.20
C ARG A 182 32.90 -13.22 -16.91
N THR A 183 34.08 -13.07 -17.51
CA THR A 183 34.49 -11.84 -18.21
C THR A 183 33.58 -11.60 -19.42
N ILE A 184 33.30 -12.65 -20.18
CA ILE A 184 32.37 -12.58 -21.32
C ILE A 184 30.94 -12.30 -20.82
N ALA A 185 30.52 -12.94 -19.73
CA ALA A 185 29.20 -12.74 -19.14
C ALA A 185 28.99 -11.28 -18.73
N GLU A 186 29.91 -10.72 -17.93
CA GLU A 186 29.88 -9.34 -17.47
C GLU A 186 29.88 -8.35 -18.63
N SER A 187 30.70 -8.59 -19.65
CA SER A 187 30.78 -7.73 -20.83
C SER A 187 29.46 -7.68 -21.60
N ILE A 188 28.81 -8.82 -21.81
CA ILE A 188 27.52 -8.89 -22.53
C ILE A 188 26.40 -8.33 -21.65
N LEU A 189 26.33 -8.72 -20.37
CA LEU A 189 25.29 -8.26 -19.47
C LEU A 189 25.33 -6.73 -19.33
N ARG A 190 26.52 -6.15 -19.18
CA ARG A 190 26.69 -4.69 -19.15
C ARG A 190 26.12 -4.03 -20.40
N GLN A 191 26.48 -4.51 -21.59
CA GLN A 191 25.99 -3.94 -22.85
C GLN A 191 24.47 -3.97 -22.98
N VAL A 192 23.83 -5.03 -22.46
CA VAL A 192 22.38 -5.21 -22.55
C VAL A 192 21.66 -4.37 -21.51
N LEU A 193 22.13 -4.38 -20.26
CA LEU A 193 21.43 -3.72 -19.15
C LEU A 193 21.61 -2.19 -19.13
N THR A 194 22.60 -1.62 -19.83
CA THR A 194 22.75 -0.16 -19.95
C THR A 194 21.82 0.48 -20.99
N VAL A 195 21.10 -0.33 -21.77
CA VAL A 195 20.05 0.13 -22.70
C VAL A 195 18.76 -0.67 -22.45
N PRO A 196 18.16 -0.53 -21.25
CA PRO A 196 17.01 -1.33 -20.88
C PRO A 196 15.81 -1.01 -21.79
N GLY A 197 15.09 -2.03 -22.25
CA GLY A 197 13.96 -1.89 -23.19
C GLY A 197 14.35 -1.77 -24.67
N ASP A 198 15.63 -1.72 -25.02
CA ASP A 198 16.06 -1.67 -26.42
C ASP A 198 15.81 -3.00 -27.14
N ILE A 199 15.60 -2.90 -28.46
CA ILE A 199 15.53 -4.07 -29.35
C ILE A 199 16.91 -4.76 -29.42
N TYR A 200 16.93 -6.04 -29.08
CA TYR A 200 18.10 -6.89 -29.13
C TYR A 200 18.73 -6.91 -30.53
N ASN A 201 20.05 -6.76 -30.58
CA ASN A 201 20.82 -6.87 -31.81
C ASN A 201 22.17 -7.56 -31.52
N ALA A 202 22.20 -8.87 -31.76
CA ALA A 202 23.39 -9.70 -31.53
C ALA A 202 24.63 -9.21 -32.29
N SER A 203 24.47 -8.73 -33.52
CA SER A 203 25.57 -8.23 -34.35
C SER A 203 26.18 -6.95 -33.76
N ARG A 204 25.34 -6.01 -33.32
CA ARG A 204 25.80 -4.76 -32.66
C ARG A 204 26.58 -5.06 -31.38
N ILE A 205 26.07 -5.96 -30.54
CA ILE A 205 26.76 -6.36 -29.31
C ILE A 205 28.08 -7.06 -29.65
N SER A 206 28.04 -8.04 -30.56
CA SER A 206 29.21 -8.79 -31.06
C SER A 206 30.35 -7.86 -31.50
N THR A 207 30.04 -6.85 -32.33
CA THR A 207 31.02 -5.87 -32.78
C THR A 207 31.57 -5.02 -31.63
N SER A 208 30.71 -4.61 -30.68
CA SER A 208 31.13 -3.77 -29.55
C SER A 208 32.06 -4.46 -28.57
N ILE A 209 31.93 -5.78 -28.37
CA ILE A 209 32.68 -6.53 -27.36
C ILE A 209 33.75 -7.46 -27.94
N GLY A 210 33.82 -7.60 -29.27
CA GLY A 210 34.82 -8.44 -29.95
C GLY A 210 34.58 -9.95 -29.87
N TYR A 211 33.36 -10.40 -29.55
CA TYR A 211 32.99 -11.82 -29.51
C TYR A 211 32.02 -12.20 -30.63
N THR A 212 31.98 -13.46 -31.04
CA THR A 212 31.09 -13.92 -32.13
C THR A 212 29.61 -13.81 -31.74
N THR A 213 28.72 -13.66 -32.72
CA THR A 213 27.25 -13.67 -32.49
C THR A 213 26.77 -14.97 -31.85
N THR A 214 27.38 -16.10 -32.18
CA THR A 214 27.11 -17.39 -31.51
C THR A 214 27.42 -17.34 -30.02
N THR A 215 28.56 -16.72 -29.65
CA THR A 215 28.91 -16.50 -28.25
C THR A 215 27.87 -15.59 -27.58
N VAL A 216 27.53 -14.45 -28.20
CA VAL A 216 26.53 -13.52 -27.63
C VAL A 216 25.19 -14.23 -27.39
N ASN A 217 24.66 -14.93 -28.39
CA ASN A 217 23.40 -15.67 -28.28
C ASN A 217 23.46 -16.73 -27.16
N ARG A 218 24.59 -17.44 -27.02
CA ARG A 218 24.78 -18.43 -25.95
C ARG A 218 24.64 -17.80 -24.55
N TYR A 219 25.25 -16.64 -24.32
CA TYR A 219 25.17 -15.95 -23.03
C TYR A 219 23.80 -15.33 -22.77
N MET A 220 23.17 -14.81 -23.82
CA MET A 220 21.81 -14.29 -23.76
C MET A 220 20.78 -15.37 -23.37
N GLU A 221 20.98 -16.60 -23.84
CA GLU A 221 20.21 -17.76 -23.37
C GLU A 221 20.51 -18.12 -21.92
N ILE A 222 21.77 -18.06 -21.49
CA ILE A 222 22.15 -18.30 -20.09
C ILE A 222 21.46 -17.28 -19.17
N PHE A 223 21.45 -15.99 -19.52
CA PHE A 223 20.77 -14.95 -18.74
C PHE A 223 19.26 -15.17 -18.66
N ARG A 224 18.64 -15.64 -19.75
CA ARG A 224 17.23 -16.04 -19.78
C ARG A 224 16.95 -17.18 -18.80
N HIS A 225 17.77 -18.24 -18.86
CA HIS A 225 17.65 -19.41 -17.96
C HIS A 225 17.98 -19.10 -16.50
N ARG A 226 18.69 -18.00 -16.24
CA ARG A 226 19.01 -17.47 -14.91
C ARG A 226 18.07 -16.35 -14.45
N PHE A 227 16.99 -16.12 -15.19
CA PHE A 227 15.96 -15.12 -14.88
C PHE A 227 16.50 -13.68 -14.72
N LEU A 228 17.61 -13.34 -15.38
CA LEU A 228 18.23 -12.01 -15.27
C LEU A 228 17.60 -10.96 -16.20
N ILE A 229 16.94 -11.43 -17.26
CA ILE A 229 16.36 -10.59 -18.30
C ILE A 229 14.99 -11.13 -18.73
N THR A 230 14.11 -10.21 -19.13
CA THR A 230 12.83 -10.52 -19.77
C THR A 230 12.92 -10.24 -21.27
N TYR A 231 12.54 -11.23 -22.08
CA TYR A 231 12.37 -11.04 -23.53
C TYR A 231 10.93 -10.66 -23.81
N LEU A 232 10.73 -9.49 -24.40
CA LEU A 232 9.44 -9.08 -24.92
C LEU A 232 9.50 -9.15 -26.46
N ARG A 233 8.80 -10.14 -27.03
CA ARG A 233 8.86 -10.42 -28.48
C ARG A 233 8.02 -9.41 -29.25
N ASN A 234 8.38 -9.16 -30.51
CA ASN A 234 7.52 -8.35 -31.39
C ASN A 234 6.30 -9.16 -31.79
N LEU A 235 5.10 -8.59 -31.62
CA LEU A 235 3.86 -9.17 -32.10
C LEU A 235 3.84 -9.12 -33.63
N HIS A 236 4.05 -10.27 -34.25
CA HIS A 236 3.89 -10.44 -35.69
C HIS A 236 2.53 -11.06 -35.99
N THR A 237 1.91 -10.62 -37.09
CA THR A 237 0.63 -11.15 -37.62
C THR A 237 0.67 -12.65 -37.97
N ARG A 238 1.85 -13.28 -38.01
CA ARG A 238 2.01 -14.73 -38.19
C ARG A 238 2.77 -15.32 -37.01
N PRO A 239 2.20 -16.29 -36.28
CA PRO A 239 2.90 -16.98 -35.18
C PRO A 239 4.23 -17.61 -35.60
N SER A 240 4.34 -18.09 -36.84
CA SER A 240 5.53 -18.78 -37.38
C SER A 240 6.77 -17.89 -37.59
N VAL A 241 6.66 -16.57 -37.38
CA VAL A 241 7.75 -15.60 -37.61
C VAL A 241 8.16 -14.89 -36.32
N GLN A 242 7.56 -15.24 -35.18
CA GLN A 242 7.95 -14.69 -33.88
C GLN A 242 9.34 -15.23 -33.49
N THR A 243 10.38 -14.42 -33.71
CA THR A 243 11.77 -14.79 -33.39
C THR A 243 12.29 -13.99 -32.19
N PHE A 244 13.15 -14.61 -31.39
CA PHE A 244 13.82 -13.92 -30.28
C PHE A 244 14.81 -12.84 -30.75
N ALA A 245 15.27 -12.93 -32.01
CA ALA A 245 16.33 -12.09 -32.59
C ALA A 245 16.03 -10.59 -32.63
N ARG A 246 14.78 -10.17 -32.38
CA ARG A 246 14.33 -8.77 -32.35
C ARG A 246 13.43 -8.49 -31.15
N SER A 247 13.64 -9.18 -30.03
CA SER A 247 12.90 -8.90 -28.81
C SER A 247 13.42 -7.62 -28.15
N LYS A 248 12.55 -6.84 -27.49
CA LYS A 248 12.99 -5.90 -26.47
C LYS A 248 13.54 -6.68 -25.28
N ILE A 249 14.63 -6.20 -24.68
CA ILE A 249 15.24 -6.82 -23.51
C ILE A 249 15.10 -5.90 -22.32
N HIS A 250 14.35 -6.35 -21.31
CA HIS A 250 14.22 -5.63 -20.05
C HIS A 250 15.05 -6.34 -18.98
N PRO A 251 15.74 -5.60 -18.10
CA PRO A 251 16.31 -6.19 -16.89
C PRO A 251 15.20 -6.80 -16.06
N ILE A 252 15.48 -7.89 -15.32
CA ILE A 252 14.51 -8.43 -14.37
C ILE A 252 14.15 -7.41 -13.27
N ASP A 253 15.06 -6.47 -13.00
CA ASP A 253 14.90 -5.39 -12.04
C ASP A 253 15.69 -4.14 -12.48
N THR A 254 15.10 -2.94 -12.35
CA THR A 254 15.74 -1.69 -12.79
C THR A 254 16.96 -1.29 -11.96
N SER A 255 17.08 -1.77 -10.71
CA SER A 255 18.24 -1.50 -9.85
C SER A 255 19.55 -1.96 -10.50
N TYR A 256 19.53 -3.07 -11.25
CA TYR A 256 20.70 -3.61 -11.93
C TYR A 256 21.18 -2.70 -13.06
N SER A 257 20.25 -2.22 -13.89
CA SER A 257 20.55 -1.27 -14.95
C SER A 257 21.06 0.06 -14.40
N ILE A 258 20.42 0.58 -13.34
CA ILE A 258 20.82 1.84 -12.69
C ILE A 258 22.24 1.74 -12.13
N GLU A 259 22.56 0.65 -11.45
CA GLU A 259 23.90 0.46 -10.89
C GLU A 259 24.97 0.36 -12.00
N LEU A 260 24.71 -0.37 -13.10
CA LEU A 260 25.64 -0.46 -14.22
C LEU A 260 25.83 0.89 -14.96
N LEU A 261 24.77 1.70 -15.06
CA LEU A 261 24.84 3.07 -15.58
C LEU A 261 25.67 3.98 -14.67
N LYS A 262 25.45 3.91 -13.35
CA LYS A 262 26.23 4.67 -12.36
C LYS A 262 27.72 4.29 -12.40
N GLN A 263 28.05 3.02 -12.60
CA GLN A 263 29.45 2.58 -12.81
C GLN A 263 30.07 3.15 -14.09
N ALA A 264 29.26 3.41 -15.12
CA ALA A 264 29.68 4.09 -16.33
C ALA A 264 29.73 5.62 -16.18
N GLY A 265 29.53 6.16 -14.96
CA GLY A 265 29.52 7.59 -14.68
C GLY A 265 28.27 8.32 -15.22
N LYS A 266 27.15 7.60 -15.36
CA LYS A 266 25.87 8.15 -15.81
C LYS A 266 24.86 8.10 -14.68
N ASP A 267 24.27 9.24 -14.34
CA ASP A 267 23.07 9.28 -13.52
C ASP A 267 21.85 9.37 -14.43
N PHE A 268 20.88 8.47 -14.22
CA PHE A 268 19.65 8.44 -14.99
C PHE A 268 18.70 9.60 -14.64
N ARG A 269 18.89 10.24 -13.49
CA ARG A 269 18.08 11.40 -13.07
C ARG A 269 18.31 12.62 -13.97
N ASP A 270 19.53 12.75 -14.50
CA ASP A 270 19.95 13.90 -15.30
C ASP A 270 19.71 13.70 -16.80
N ASP A 271 19.42 12.47 -17.24
CA ASP A 271 19.20 12.13 -18.64
C ASP A 271 17.76 11.64 -18.88
N PRO A 272 16.89 12.48 -19.50
CA PRO A 272 15.49 12.11 -19.75
C PRO A 272 15.32 10.86 -20.63
N VAL A 273 16.28 10.56 -21.52
CA VAL A 273 16.23 9.39 -22.39
C VAL A 273 16.50 8.14 -21.58
N ILE A 274 17.57 8.14 -20.78
CA ILE A 274 17.90 7.02 -19.88
C ILE A 274 16.76 6.80 -18.89
N PHE A 275 16.22 7.88 -18.32
CA PHE A 275 15.04 7.80 -17.43
C PHE A 275 13.85 7.14 -18.12
N GLY A 276 13.55 7.51 -19.37
CA GLY A 276 12.47 6.93 -20.15
C GLY A 276 12.63 5.42 -20.37
N HIS A 277 13.82 4.98 -20.76
CA HIS A 277 14.13 3.56 -20.98
C HIS A 277 14.02 2.72 -19.69
N LEU A 278 14.49 3.28 -18.57
CA LEU A 278 14.34 2.66 -17.25
C LEU A 278 12.87 2.63 -16.81
N PHE A 279 12.12 3.70 -17.05
CA PHE A 279 10.71 3.78 -16.70
C PHE A 279 9.87 2.77 -17.49
N GLU A 280 10.13 2.59 -18.78
CA GLU A 280 9.53 1.52 -19.59
C GLU A 280 9.80 0.13 -18.97
N SER A 281 11.05 -0.15 -18.62
CA SER A 281 11.41 -1.42 -17.99
C SER A 281 10.79 -1.58 -16.60
N PHE A 282 10.65 -0.49 -15.85
CA PHE A 282 10.00 -0.50 -14.55
C PHE A 282 8.52 -0.88 -14.69
N VAL A 283 7.79 -0.29 -15.66
CA VAL A 283 6.40 -0.63 -16.00
C VAL A 283 6.27 -2.11 -16.35
N VAL A 284 7.14 -2.61 -17.23
CA VAL A 284 7.16 -4.04 -17.61
C VAL A 284 7.37 -4.92 -16.37
N ASN A 285 8.26 -4.51 -15.46
CA ASN A 285 8.50 -5.21 -14.21
C ASN A 285 7.34 -5.10 -13.19
N GLN A 286 6.37 -4.20 -13.39
CA GLN A 286 5.16 -4.15 -12.58
C GLN A 286 4.02 -5.01 -13.16
N ILE A 287 3.92 -5.12 -14.49
CA ILE A 287 2.77 -5.75 -15.16
C ILE A 287 3.03 -7.22 -15.49
N VAL A 288 4.20 -7.55 -16.04
CA VAL A 288 4.49 -8.93 -16.48
C VAL A 288 4.46 -9.97 -15.35
N PRO A 289 4.96 -9.69 -14.12
CA PRO A 289 4.86 -10.67 -13.03
C PRO A 289 3.41 -11.05 -12.69
N GLU A 290 2.49 -10.09 -12.80
CA GLU A 290 1.10 -10.17 -12.36
C GLU A 290 0.24 -11.09 -13.25
N ILE A 291 0.73 -11.42 -14.45
CA ILE A 291 0.07 -12.35 -15.38
C ILE A 291 -0.03 -13.76 -14.81
N GLN A 292 0.99 -14.21 -14.06
CA GLN A 292 1.09 -15.61 -13.62
C GLN A 292 -0.01 -16.01 -12.61
N TRP A 293 -0.71 -15.02 -12.03
CA TRP A 293 -1.79 -15.22 -11.07
C TRP A 293 -3.07 -14.46 -11.46
N SER A 294 -3.12 -13.88 -12.65
CA SER A 294 -4.34 -13.31 -13.23
C SER A 294 -5.39 -14.41 -13.45
N ASN A 295 -6.66 -14.03 -13.40
CA ASN A 295 -7.78 -14.93 -13.68
C ASN A 295 -7.85 -15.34 -15.17
N LYS A 296 -7.10 -14.67 -16.05
CA LYS A 296 -7.03 -14.93 -17.48
C LYS A 296 -5.60 -15.22 -17.91
N SER A 297 -5.43 -16.04 -18.93
CA SER A 297 -4.12 -16.33 -19.51
C SER A 297 -3.74 -15.27 -20.54
N PHE A 298 -2.73 -14.47 -20.23
CA PHE A 298 -2.21 -13.44 -21.13
C PHE A 298 -0.85 -13.81 -21.72
N ASP A 299 -0.70 -13.57 -23.02
CA ASP A 299 0.60 -13.50 -23.68
C ASP A 299 1.09 -12.04 -23.74
N THR A 300 2.42 -11.85 -23.71
CA THR A 300 3.06 -10.53 -23.70
C THR A 300 3.95 -10.30 -24.90
N PHE A 301 3.79 -9.13 -25.51
CA PHE A 301 4.57 -8.68 -26.65
C PHE A 301 4.87 -7.18 -26.55
N TYR A 302 5.74 -6.69 -27.42
CA TYR A 302 5.69 -5.30 -27.86
C TYR A 302 5.20 -5.32 -29.31
N TRP A 303 4.81 -4.18 -29.86
CA TRP A 303 4.47 -4.12 -31.29
C TRP A 303 5.20 -2.98 -31.97
N ARG A 304 5.76 -3.25 -33.15
CA ARG A 304 6.38 -2.20 -33.97
C ARG A 304 6.18 -2.47 -35.45
N GLN A 305 5.74 -1.44 -36.16
CA GLN A 305 5.61 -1.50 -37.62
C GLN A 305 6.98 -1.69 -38.30
N PRO A 306 7.02 -2.31 -39.48
CA PRO A 306 8.20 -2.23 -40.34
C PRO A 306 8.30 -0.81 -40.97
N GLY A 307 9.52 -0.35 -41.27
CA GLY A 307 9.74 0.88 -42.05
C GLY A 307 10.66 1.91 -41.38
N ARG A 308 10.75 3.10 -41.99
CA ARG A 308 11.66 4.20 -41.57
C ARG A 308 11.14 5.04 -40.40
N SER A 309 9.83 5.14 -40.22
CA SER A 309 9.19 5.87 -39.11
C SER A 309 8.09 5.01 -38.50
N PRO A 310 8.46 3.84 -37.97
CA PRO A 310 7.46 2.88 -37.52
C PRO A 310 6.76 3.39 -36.26
N LYS A 311 5.45 3.20 -36.21
CA LYS A 311 4.71 3.29 -34.97
C LYS A 311 5.02 2.08 -34.10
N GLU A 312 4.99 2.29 -32.80
CA GLU A 312 5.35 1.32 -31.78
C GLU A 312 4.36 1.39 -30.63
N VAL A 313 4.18 0.26 -29.95
CA VAL A 313 3.52 0.12 -28.65
C VAL A 313 4.45 -0.69 -27.77
N ASP A 314 4.76 -0.16 -26.59
CA ASP A 314 5.79 -0.70 -25.70
C ASP A 314 5.44 -2.07 -25.10
N LEU A 315 4.18 -2.27 -24.71
CA LEU A 315 3.68 -3.54 -24.16
C LEU A 315 2.28 -3.84 -24.67
N ILE A 316 2.07 -5.07 -25.11
CA ILE A 316 0.81 -5.64 -25.55
C ILE A 316 0.50 -6.84 -24.66
N LEU A 317 -0.74 -6.88 -24.15
CA LEU A 317 -1.30 -8.05 -23.48
C LEU A 317 -2.36 -8.65 -24.40
N GLU A 318 -2.21 -9.92 -24.75
CA GLU A 318 -3.10 -10.65 -25.65
C GLU A 318 -3.87 -11.72 -24.87
N HIS A 319 -5.19 -11.76 -25.05
CA HIS A 319 -6.06 -12.83 -24.55
C HIS A 319 -7.22 -13.02 -25.53
N ASP A 320 -7.41 -14.25 -26.04
CA ASP A 320 -8.47 -14.62 -26.97
C ASP A 320 -8.63 -13.68 -28.19
N ASP A 321 -7.53 -13.35 -28.86
CA ASP A 321 -7.44 -12.40 -30.00
C ASP A 321 -7.91 -10.96 -29.70
N GLU A 322 -8.11 -10.61 -28.42
CA GLU A 322 -8.31 -9.25 -27.92
C GLU A 322 -7.02 -8.74 -27.26
N PHE A 323 -6.80 -7.43 -27.38
CA PHE A 323 -5.54 -6.81 -26.97
C PHE A 323 -5.75 -5.67 -25.99
N ILE A 324 -4.88 -5.58 -24.98
CA ILE A 324 -4.57 -4.32 -24.31
C ILE A 324 -3.26 -3.79 -24.89
N ALA A 325 -3.26 -2.52 -25.28
CA ALA A 325 -2.06 -1.82 -25.73
C ALA A 325 -1.59 -0.82 -24.67
N ILE A 326 -0.30 -0.82 -24.38
CA ILE A 326 0.31 0.02 -23.35
C ILE A 326 1.52 0.75 -23.93
N GLU A 327 1.49 2.07 -23.84
CA GLU A 327 2.59 2.97 -24.19
C GLU A 327 3.12 3.61 -22.90
N VAL A 328 4.43 3.77 -22.79
CA VAL A 328 5.05 4.36 -21.61
C VAL A 328 5.60 5.76 -21.92
N LYS A 329 5.28 6.74 -21.08
CA LYS A 329 5.76 8.12 -21.22
C LYS A 329 6.30 8.66 -19.90
N SER A 330 7.59 8.98 -19.87
CA SER A 330 8.22 9.58 -18.68
C SER A 330 7.82 11.04 -18.41
N ASN A 331 7.07 11.67 -19.33
CA ASN A 331 6.56 13.02 -19.19
C ASN A 331 5.35 13.07 -18.24
N THR A 332 5.17 14.22 -17.57
CA THR A 332 4.02 14.48 -16.67
C THR A 332 2.76 14.93 -17.39
N LYS A 333 2.80 15.08 -18.71
CA LYS A 333 1.66 15.44 -19.56
C LYS A 333 1.61 14.49 -20.75
N VAL A 334 0.40 14.03 -21.07
CA VAL A 334 0.12 13.17 -22.22
C VAL A 334 -0.57 13.98 -23.31
N GLN A 335 -0.21 13.73 -24.55
CA GLN A 335 -0.80 14.33 -25.74
C GLN A 335 -1.49 13.26 -26.58
N ARG A 336 -2.43 13.66 -27.44
CA ARG A 336 -3.12 12.71 -28.36
C ARG A 336 -2.15 11.94 -29.26
N SER A 337 -1.02 12.53 -29.61
CA SER A 337 0.03 11.87 -30.41
C SER A 337 0.67 10.69 -29.72
N ASP A 338 0.61 10.61 -28.39
CA ASP A 338 1.17 9.49 -27.61
C ASP A 338 0.38 8.19 -27.81
N PHE A 339 -0.87 8.29 -28.27
CA PHE A 339 -1.70 7.12 -28.63
C PHE A 339 -1.49 6.67 -30.09
N ALA A 340 -0.63 7.34 -30.87
CA ALA A 340 -0.49 7.05 -32.31
C ALA A 340 -0.02 5.62 -32.59
N GLY A 341 0.72 5.01 -31.66
CA GLY A 341 1.07 3.59 -31.67
C GLY A 341 -0.14 2.68 -31.65
N MET A 342 -1.01 2.88 -30.66
CA MET A 342 -2.21 2.09 -30.42
C MET A 342 -3.24 2.27 -31.53
N VAL A 343 -3.39 3.50 -32.04
CA VAL A 343 -4.25 3.78 -33.20
C VAL A 343 -3.76 3.00 -34.42
N ALA A 344 -2.46 3.06 -34.72
CA ALA A 344 -1.89 2.32 -35.84
C ALA A 344 -1.96 0.79 -35.64
N PHE A 345 -1.94 0.33 -34.40
CA PHE A 345 -2.13 -1.08 -34.04
C PHE A 345 -3.57 -1.53 -34.32
N GLU A 346 -4.56 -0.77 -33.86
CA GLU A 346 -5.98 -1.03 -34.12
C GLU A 346 -6.33 -0.96 -35.62
N GLU A 347 -5.83 0.07 -36.32
CA GLU A 347 -5.95 0.20 -37.79
C GLU A 347 -5.31 -0.97 -38.56
N GLY A 348 -4.33 -1.63 -37.94
CA GLY A 348 -3.70 -2.85 -38.45
C GLY A 348 -4.58 -4.10 -38.42
N GLY A 349 -5.81 -3.99 -37.89
CA GLY A 349 -6.78 -5.08 -37.78
C GLY A 349 -6.73 -5.84 -36.46
N HIS A 350 -6.00 -5.35 -35.46
CA HIS A 350 -5.94 -5.93 -34.12
C HIS A 350 -7.13 -5.46 -33.28
N LYS A 351 -7.85 -6.38 -32.64
CA LYS A 351 -9.03 -6.07 -31.83
C LYS A 351 -8.63 -5.46 -30.48
N LEU A 352 -8.43 -4.14 -30.48
CA LEU A 352 -8.02 -3.42 -29.29
C LEU A 352 -9.20 -3.30 -28.32
N ARG A 353 -9.05 -3.89 -27.14
CA ARG A 353 -10.01 -3.80 -26.05
C ARG A 353 -9.88 -2.47 -25.30
N ARG A 354 -8.64 -2.13 -24.92
CA ARG A 354 -8.27 -0.88 -24.23
C ARG A 354 -6.85 -0.46 -24.58
N GLY A 355 -6.60 0.84 -24.59
CA GLY A 355 -5.28 1.42 -24.74
C GLY A 355 -4.91 2.30 -23.55
N TYR A 356 -3.69 2.16 -23.03
CA TYR A 356 -3.19 2.86 -21.86
C TYR A 356 -1.88 3.57 -22.14
N VAL A 357 -1.83 4.89 -21.93
CA VAL A 357 -0.56 5.60 -21.74
C VAL A 357 -0.25 5.62 -20.25
N ILE A 358 0.78 4.90 -19.83
CA ILE A 358 1.26 4.94 -18.44
C ILE A 358 2.30 6.03 -18.32
N TYR A 359 2.09 6.97 -17.41
CA TYR A 359 2.90 8.19 -17.32
C TYR A 359 3.19 8.67 -15.90
N THR A 360 4.02 9.71 -15.79
CA THR A 360 4.54 10.23 -14.51
C THR A 360 3.77 11.43 -13.96
N GLY A 361 2.63 11.77 -14.56
CA GLY A 361 1.71 12.76 -13.99
C GLY A 361 0.85 12.15 -12.90
N ASN A 362 -0.19 12.88 -12.49
CA ASN A 362 -0.93 12.61 -11.28
C ASN A 362 -2.42 12.32 -11.47
N GLU A 363 -2.95 12.33 -12.69
CA GLU A 363 -4.38 12.21 -12.96
C GLU A 363 -4.69 11.13 -13.98
N VAL A 364 -5.80 10.41 -13.80
CA VAL A 364 -6.33 9.57 -14.86
C VAL A 364 -7.07 10.43 -15.88
N GLN A 365 -6.73 10.29 -17.16
CA GLN A 365 -7.34 11.09 -18.24
C GLN A 365 -7.89 10.19 -19.35
N LYS A 366 -9.10 10.48 -19.82
CA LYS A 366 -9.70 9.79 -20.97
C LYS A 366 -9.46 10.58 -22.27
N PHE A 367 -8.89 9.93 -23.28
CA PHE A 367 -8.56 10.58 -24.56
C PHE A 367 -9.56 10.27 -25.69
N GLY A 368 -10.51 9.36 -25.46
CA GLY A 368 -11.59 9.00 -26.38
C GLY A 368 -11.72 7.49 -26.55
N GLY A 369 -12.92 6.99 -26.87
CA GLY A 369 -13.17 5.56 -27.01
C GLY A 369 -12.75 4.77 -25.76
N HIS A 370 -11.88 3.78 -25.95
CA HIS A 370 -11.30 2.92 -24.92
C HIS A 370 -9.83 3.28 -24.58
N MET A 371 -9.42 4.53 -24.82
CA MET A 371 -8.05 5.03 -24.60
C MET A 371 -7.95 5.92 -23.35
N TYR A 372 -7.00 5.59 -22.47
CA TYR A 372 -6.77 6.26 -21.19
C TYR A 372 -5.29 6.59 -21.00
N ALA A 373 -5.00 7.67 -20.29
CA ALA A 373 -3.71 7.89 -19.66
C ALA A 373 -3.86 7.68 -18.16
N ILE A 374 -2.99 6.88 -17.56
CA ILE A 374 -3.04 6.56 -16.12
C ILE A 374 -1.68 6.85 -15.46
N PRO A 375 -1.65 7.50 -14.28
CA PRO A 375 -0.44 7.61 -13.49
C PRO A 375 0.09 6.23 -13.16
N ILE A 376 1.42 6.07 -13.15
CA ILE A 376 2.05 4.79 -12.83
C ILE A 376 1.56 4.20 -11.49
N SER A 377 1.30 5.05 -10.49
CA SER A 377 0.86 4.61 -9.17
C SER A 377 -0.54 4.00 -9.13
N ALA A 378 -1.39 4.31 -10.11
CA ALA A 378 -2.72 3.70 -10.23
C ALA A 378 -2.67 2.17 -10.41
N LEU A 379 -1.51 1.63 -10.83
CA LEU A 379 -1.30 0.19 -10.96
C LEU A 379 -1.27 -0.55 -9.61
N TRP A 380 -0.94 0.13 -8.51
CA TRP A 380 -0.76 -0.50 -7.19
C TRP A 380 -1.52 0.17 -6.05
N GLU A 381 -1.96 1.42 -6.20
CA GLU A 381 -2.79 2.10 -5.20
C GLU A 381 -4.27 1.75 -5.34
N ASP A 382 -4.96 1.75 -4.21
CA ASP A 382 -6.41 1.60 -4.18
C ASP A 382 -7.08 2.81 -4.84
N GLY A 383 -8.20 2.56 -5.51
CA GLY A 383 -8.94 3.60 -6.22
C GLY A 383 -8.37 4.00 -7.58
N GLY A 384 -7.26 3.40 -8.05
CA GLY A 384 -6.75 3.63 -9.42
C GLY A 384 -7.71 3.14 -10.53
N PHE A 385 -8.53 2.14 -10.20
CA PHE A 385 -9.58 1.59 -11.05
C PHE A 385 -10.91 1.60 -10.29
N MET A 386 -12.01 1.76 -11.02
CA MET A 386 -13.36 1.69 -10.47
C MET A 386 -13.65 0.26 -10.02
N GLU A 387 -14.13 0.10 -8.79
CA GLU A 387 -14.66 -1.18 -8.32
C GLU A 387 -15.97 -1.47 -9.07
N GLU A 388 -16.02 -2.54 -9.85
CA GLU A 388 -17.27 -2.96 -10.50
C GLU A 388 -18.22 -3.53 -9.44
N THR A 389 -19.32 -2.83 -9.18
CA THR A 389 -20.48 -3.43 -8.53
C THR A 389 -21.12 -4.43 -9.48
N GLY A 390 -20.63 -5.68 -9.53
CA GLY A 390 -21.13 -6.64 -10.51
C GLY A 390 -20.60 -8.07 -10.40
N THR A 391 -21.36 -8.89 -9.66
CA THR A 391 -21.46 -10.36 -9.77
C THR A 391 -20.17 -11.16 -9.56
N ASP A 392 -20.04 -11.69 -8.34
CA ASP A 392 -19.30 -12.91 -8.03
C ASP A 392 -19.70 -14.04 -8.98
N ASP A 393 -18.94 -14.22 -10.06
CA ASP A 393 -18.98 -15.43 -10.89
C ASP A 393 -17.56 -15.94 -11.13
N TYR A 394 -16.74 -16.00 -10.08
CA TYR A 394 -15.52 -16.78 -10.06
C TYR A 394 -15.84 -18.26 -9.81
N ARG A 395 -16.44 -18.92 -10.80
CA ARG A 395 -16.43 -20.37 -10.90
C ARG A 395 -15.17 -20.81 -11.63
N LEU A 396 -14.15 -21.20 -10.86
CA LEU A 396 -13.39 -22.46 -10.98
C LEU A 396 -12.05 -22.34 -10.23
N LEU A 397 -12.05 -22.79 -8.97
CA LEU A 397 -10.99 -23.59 -8.30
C LEU A 397 -11.34 -23.93 -6.84
N SER A 398 -12.53 -23.57 -6.34
CA SER A 398 -13.03 -23.92 -4.99
C SER A 398 -13.83 -25.22 -4.91
N LYS A 399 -13.75 -26.13 -5.90
CA LYS A 399 -14.32 -27.49 -5.76
C LYS A 399 -13.41 -28.41 -4.93
N VAL A 400 -13.04 -27.98 -3.72
CA VAL A 400 -12.76 -28.87 -2.59
C VAL A 400 -13.28 -28.13 -1.35
N PHE A 401 -14.30 -28.70 -0.72
CA PHE A 401 -15.04 -28.28 0.49
C PHE A 401 -16.33 -27.47 0.29
N PRO A 402 -17.43 -27.78 1.03
CA PRO A 402 -18.81 -27.48 0.65
C PRO A 402 -19.34 -26.15 1.20
N ALA A 403 -20.23 -25.55 0.42
CA ALA A 403 -20.95 -24.30 0.64
C ALA A 403 -22.14 -24.40 1.63
N ASN A 404 -22.53 -23.25 2.20
CA ASN A 404 -23.88 -22.77 2.58
C ASN A 404 -23.70 -21.32 3.11
N ALA A 405 -24.54 -20.29 2.90
CA ALA A 405 -25.78 -20.07 2.17
C ALA A 405 -26.00 -18.54 1.97
N SER A 406 -26.89 -18.22 1.03
CA SER A 406 -27.42 -16.95 0.46
C SER A 406 -27.85 -15.77 1.35
N VAL A 407 -28.03 -14.59 0.69
CA VAL A 407 -29.14 -13.56 0.74
C VAL A 407 -28.56 -12.12 0.77
N SER A 408 -29.00 -11.04 0.10
CA SER A 408 -29.90 -10.67 -1.03
C SER A 408 -29.75 -9.14 -1.27
N LYS A 409 -30.10 -8.68 -2.48
CA LYS A 409 -30.05 -7.29 -3.00
C LYS A 409 -31.05 -6.30 -2.37
N ASP A 410 -30.72 -5.00 -2.52
CA ASP A 410 -31.56 -3.77 -2.71
C ASP A 410 -31.04 -2.65 -1.79
N ILE A 411 -30.64 -1.45 -2.24
CA ILE A 411 -31.48 -0.31 -2.66
C ILE A 411 -30.58 0.77 -3.34
N GLU A 412 -31.11 1.39 -4.39
CA GLU A 412 -30.57 2.54 -5.17
C GLU A 412 -31.12 3.90 -4.66
N LYS A 413 -30.36 5.00 -4.91
CA LYS A 413 -30.74 6.45 -5.05
C LYS A 413 -31.11 7.23 -3.76
N ASP A 414 -30.77 8.51 -3.54
CA ASP A 414 -30.58 9.72 -4.36
C ASP A 414 -29.63 10.72 -3.63
N VAL A 415 -28.95 11.60 -4.37
CA VAL A 415 -28.06 12.67 -3.85
C VAL A 415 -28.78 14.02 -3.91
N ASP A 416 -28.94 14.69 -2.77
CA ASP A 416 -29.35 16.10 -2.66
C ASP A 416 -28.25 16.93 -1.99
N LEU A 417 -27.69 17.89 -2.74
CA LEU A 417 -26.50 18.69 -2.42
C LEU A 417 -26.77 19.91 -1.51
N SER A 418 -27.94 19.97 -0.86
CA SER A 418 -28.36 21.12 -0.04
C SER A 418 -28.48 20.86 1.47
N SER A 419 -28.33 19.61 1.93
CA SER A 419 -28.53 19.22 3.35
C SER A 419 -27.28 19.28 4.24
N ASN A 420 -26.08 19.43 3.65
CA ASN A 420 -24.80 19.28 4.37
C ASN A 420 -24.46 20.37 5.41
N ILE A 421 -25.28 21.42 5.55
CA ILE A 421 -25.04 22.49 6.52
C ILE A 421 -25.76 22.23 7.87
N VAL A 422 -26.87 21.48 7.88
CA VAL A 422 -27.69 21.31 9.09
C VAL A 422 -27.27 20.11 9.96
N ASP A 423 -26.64 19.08 9.37
CA ASP A 423 -26.34 17.81 10.08
C ASP A 423 -25.00 17.80 10.85
N ARG A 424 -24.19 18.86 10.78
CA ARG A 424 -22.89 18.93 11.49
C ARG A 424 -23.01 19.02 13.01
N ALA A 425 -24.22 19.15 13.55
CA ALA A 425 -24.50 19.26 14.97
C ALA A 425 -25.38 18.11 15.51
N ALA A 426 -25.31 16.89 14.95
CA ALA A 426 -25.98 15.72 15.51
C ALA A 426 -25.00 14.84 16.32
N ALA A 427 -25.39 14.42 17.52
CA ALA A 427 -24.60 13.52 18.35
C ALA A 427 -24.58 12.11 17.75
N ASN A 428 -23.39 11.69 17.29
CA ASN A 428 -23.12 10.37 16.74
C ASN A 428 -22.53 9.44 17.82
N ILE A 429 -23.29 8.41 18.19
CA ILE A 429 -22.90 7.40 19.18
C ILE A 429 -22.49 6.11 18.48
N PHE A 430 -21.31 5.60 18.80
CA PHE A 430 -20.90 4.24 18.47
C PHE A 430 -21.08 3.33 19.69
N LEU A 431 -21.92 2.29 19.56
CA LEU A 431 -22.11 1.26 20.59
C LEU A 431 -21.14 0.11 20.33
N SER A 432 -20.13 -0.02 21.19
CA SER A 432 -19.16 -1.13 21.16
C SER A 432 -19.61 -2.19 22.17
N TYR A 433 -19.86 -3.42 21.72
CA TYR A 433 -20.36 -4.51 22.58
C TYR A 433 -19.86 -5.88 22.09
N HIS A 434 -19.98 -6.91 22.93
CA HIS A 434 -19.68 -8.29 22.54
C HIS A 434 -20.96 -9.00 22.04
N HIS A 435 -20.94 -9.52 20.82
CA HIS A 435 -22.10 -10.17 20.18
C HIS A 435 -22.71 -11.28 21.05
N ASP A 436 -21.90 -12.26 21.49
CA ASP A 436 -22.39 -13.36 22.34
C ASP A 436 -23.03 -12.91 23.67
N ASP A 437 -22.72 -11.71 24.16
CA ASP A 437 -23.34 -11.18 25.37
C ASP A 437 -24.68 -10.50 25.07
N ASN A 438 -24.79 -9.83 23.92
CA ASN A 438 -26.07 -9.29 23.45
C ASN A 438 -27.04 -10.43 23.09
N ASP A 439 -26.56 -11.48 22.42
CA ASP A 439 -27.37 -12.66 22.07
C ASP A 439 -27.84 -13.40 23.32
N HIS A 440 -26.97 -13.56 24.32
CA HIS A 440 -27.33 -14.17 25.61
C HIS A 440 -28.42 -13.36 26.35
N LEU A 441 -28.47 -12.05 26.13
CA LEU A 441 -29.47 -11.15 26.71
C LEU A 441 -30.70 -10.95 25.81
N ASN A 442 -30.85 -11.73 24.73
CA ASN A 442 -31.90 -11.60 23.72
C ASN A 442 -31.99 -10.16 23.17
N ASP A 443 -30.89 -9.67 22.60
CA ASP A 443 -30.75 -8.28 22.12
C ASP A 443 -30.85 -7.20 23.21
N GLY A 444 -30.70 -7.60 24.48
CA GLY A 444 -30.96 -6.73 25.62
C GLY A 444 -30.10 -5.46 25.66
N ILE A 445 -28.86 -5.51 25.14
CA ILE A 445 -27.91 -4.38 25.11
C ILE A 445 -28.29 -3.42 23.99
N ILE A 446 -28.46 -3.93 22.76
CA ILE A 446 -28.88 -3.13 21.60
C ILE A 446 -30.24 -2.48 21.86
N GLN A 447 -31.20 -3.26 22.36
CA GLN A 447 -32.54 -2.77 22.64
C GLN A 447 -32.52 -1.68 23.73
N LEU A 448 -31.67 -1.80 24.75
CA LEU A 448 -31.56 -0.76 25.79
C LEU A 448 -31.10 0.57 25.20
N MET A 449 -30.14 0.55 24.28
CA MET A 449 -29.63 1.76 23.64
C MET A 449 -30.62 2.36 22.64
N LYS A 450 -31.42 1.54 21.95
CA LYS A 450 -32.56 2.02 21.14
C LYS A 450 -33.62 2.67 22.02
N ASP A 451 -33.96 2.06 23.15
CA ASP A 451 -34.93 2.63 24.11
C ASP A 451 -34.42 3.99 24.63
N VAL A 452 -33.11 4.14 24.90
CA VAL A 452 -32.48 5.42 25.27
C VAL A 452 -32.50 6.43 24.14
N GLN A 453 -32.31 6.01 22.88
CA GLN A 453 -32.39 6.86 21.70
C GLN A 453 -33.81 7.44 21.53
N GLU A 454 -34.83 6.62 21.69
CA GLU A 454 -36.24 7.03 21.63
C GLU A 454 -36.61 7.97 22.77
N GLU A 455 -36.21 7.64 24.02
CA GLU A 455 -36.45 8.50 25.18
C GLU A 455 -35.72 9.84 25.09
N PHE A 456 -34.49 9.87 24.56
CA PHE A 456 -33.74 11.11 24.32
C PHE A 456 -34.47 12.01 23.30
N ASN A 457 -34.97 11.42 22.21
CA ASN A 457 -35.73 12.14 21.20
C ASN A 457 -37.05 12.67 21.79
N PHE A 458 -37.72 11.87 22.62
CA PHE A 458 -38.93 12.29 23.33
C PHE A 458 -38.69 13.47 24.29
N GLN A 459 -37.58 13.46 25.05
CA GLN A 459 -37.28 14.52 26.02
C GLN A 459 -36.72 15.80 25.39
N THR A 460 -35.96 15.71 24.29
CA THR A 460 -35.19 16.85 23.74
C THR A 460 -35.68 17.33 22.37
N GLY A 461 -36.48 16.54 21.66
CA GLY A 461 -36.88 16.80 20.28
C GLY A 461 -35.74 16.71 19.25
N LYS A 462 -34.56 16.23 19.66
CA LYS A 462 -33.36 16.11 18.80
C LYS A 462 -33.10 14.67 18.42
N LYS A 463 -32.58 14.47 17.20
CA LYS A 463 -32.19 13.14 16.71
C LYS A 463 -30.82 12.75 17.26
N LEU A 464 -30.75 11.55 17.83
CA LEU A 464 -29.51 10.90 18.25
C LEU A 464 -29.17 9.83 17.22
N ASN A 465 -27.97 9.87 16.63
CA ASN A 465 -27.56 8.87 15.64
C ASN A 465 -26.81 7.74 16.35
N LEU A 466 -27.41 6.55 16.40
CA LEU A 466 -26.85 5.36 17.03
C LEU A 466 -26.31 4.40 15.96
N PHE A 467 -25.00 4.24 15.92
CA PHE A 467 -24.30 3.22 15.14
C PHE A 467 -24.17 1.96 15.99
N ILE A 468 -24.67 0.85 15.45
CA ILE A 468 -24.67 -0.47 16.09
C ILE A 468 -23.90 -1.40 15.16
N ASP A 469 -22.86 -2.05 15.67
CA ASP A 469 -22.16 -3.11 14.96
C ASP A 469 -23.17 -4.19 14.53
N ARG A 470 -23.36 -4.40 13.20
CA ARG A 470 -24.36 -5.30 12.63
C ARG A 470 -23.70 -6.50 11.92
N GLU A 471 -23.98 -7.67 12.49
CA GLU A 471 -23.96 -9.06 11.99
C GLU A 471 -22.94 -9.54 10.93
N SER A 472 -22.30 -10.64 11.34
CA SER A 472 -21.93 -11.85 10.58
C SER A 472 -20.65 -11.84 9.75
N LEU A 473 -19.60 -12.33 10.41
CA LEU A 473 -18.22 -12.56 9.97
C LEU A 473 -18.12 -13.53 8.78
N ASN A 474 -17.54 -13.07 7.66
CA ASN A 474 -16.85 -13.92 6.71
C ASN A 474 -15.36 -13.52 6.68
N TRP A 475 -14.48 -14.52 6.70
CA TRP A 475 -13.04 -14.32 6.74
C TRP A 475 -12.55 -13.82 5.37
N GLY A 476 -12.25 -12.52 5.27
CA GLY A 476 -11.81 -11.89 4.02
C GLY A 476 -12.28 -10.46 3.79
N ASP A 477 -13.29 -9.98 4.53
CA ASP A 477 -13.75 -8.59 4.40
C ASP A 477 -12.85 -7.60 5.16
N ASP A 478 -12.69 -6.41 4.59
CA ASP A 478 -11.99 -5.25 5.15
C ASP A 478 -12.73 -4.71 6.38
N TRP A 479 -12.58 -5.44 7.48
CA TRP A 479 -13.10 -5.06 8.78
C TRP A 479 -12.45 -3.76 9.28
N GLN A 480 -11.21 -3.45 8.89
CA GLN A 480 -10.48 -2.29 9.39
C GLN A 480 -11.00 -0.99 8.77
N GLY A 481 -11.21 -0.96 7.45
CA GLY A 481 -11.72 0.22 6.76
C GLY A 481 -13.13 0.63 7.20
N ARG A 482 -14.03 -0.33 7.42
CA ARG A 482 -15.40 -0.04 7.88
C ARG A 482 -15.45 0.40 9.35
N LEU A 483 -14.75 -0.31 10.23
CA LEU A 483 -14.67 0.07 11.65
C LEU A 483 -13.99 1.44 11.81
N ASP A 484 -12.92 1.73 11.06
CA ASP A 484 -12.23 3.01 11.12
C ASP A 484 -13.11 4.17 10.66
N ASN A 485 -13.96 3.97 9.64
CA ASN A 485 -14.88 4.99 9.16
C ASN A 485 -16.02 5.26 10.16
N GLU A 486 -16.65 4.23 10.72
CA GLU A 486 -17.75 4.40 11.70
C GLU A 486 -17.25 4.97 13.04
N VAL A 487 -16.08 4.49 13.52
CA VAL A 487 -15.43 5.01 14.74
C VAL A 487 -14.91 6.45 14.52
N SER A 488 -14.52 6.82 13.30
CA SER A 488 -14.07 8.19 12.99
C SER A 488 -15.23 9.20 12.95
N ALA A 489 -16.39 8.77 12.46
CA ALA A 489 -17.61 9.59 12.39
C ALA A 489 -18.32 9.76 13.75
N ALA A 490 -18.02 8.88 14.72
CA ALA A 490 -18.59 8.94 16.07
C ALA A 490 -17.92 10.01 16.95
N ASN A 491 -18.76 10.71 17.73
CA ASN A 491 -18.34 11.72 18.70
C ASN A 491 -18.44 11.16 20.12
N ILE A 492 -19.26 10.13 20.34
CA ILE A 492 -19.35 9.41 21.61
C ILE A 492 -19.17 7.92 21.35
N ILE A 493 -18.35 7.24 22.15
CA ILE A 493 -18.33 5.78 22.21
C ILE A 493 -18.92 5.30 23.53
N ILE A 494 -19.78 4.29 23.45
CA ILE A 494 -20.37 3.62 24.60
C ILE A 494 -19.89 2.16 24.58
N PRO A 495 -18.83 1.81 25.33
CA PRO A 495 -18.45 0.41 25.51
C PRO A 495 -19.41 -0.27 26.49
N ALA A 496 -20.13 -1.30 26.05
CA ALA A 496 -20.99 -2.14 26.87
C ALA A 496 -20.14 -3.20 27.59
N VAL A 497 -19.67 -2.84 28.78
CA VAL A 497 -18.64 -3.61 29.50
C VAL A 497 -19.26 -4.82 30.20
N THR A 498 -18.76 -5.98 29.80
CA THR A 498 -18.98 -7.32 30.35
C THR A 498 -17.64 -8.05 30.52
N PRO A 499 -17.58 -9.21 31.18
CA PRO A 499 -16.36 -10.02 31.22
C PRO A 499 -15.82 -10.38 29.83
N ARG A 500 -16.69 -10.75 28.87
CA ARG A 500 -16.23 -11.12 27.52
C ARG A 500 -15.79 -9.90 26.71
N TYR A 501 -16.45 -8.74 26.89
CA TYR A 501 -16.01 -7.48 26.28
C TYR A 501 -14.55 -7.16 26.63
N LEU A 502 -14.18 -7.29 27.90
CA LEU A 502 -12.82 -7.02 28.38
C LEU A 502 -11.77 -8.04 27.89
N GLN A 503 -12.20 -9.21 27.41
CA GLN A 503 -11.33 -10.25 26.87
C GLN A 503 -11.29 -10.26 25.33
N SER A 504 -12.25 -9.63 24.66
CA SER A 504 -12.35 -9.60 23.20
C SER A 504 -11.33 -8.66 22.58
N GLU A 505 -10.45 -9.18 21.71
CA GLU A 505 -9.47 -8.35 21.00
C GLU A 505 -10.12 -7.28 20.12
N ALA A 506 -11.26 -7.58 19.50
CA ALA A 506 -12.01 -6.63 18.66
C ALA A 506 -12.58 -5.46 19.48
N CYS A 507 -13.34 -5.77 20.54
CA CYS A 507 -13.92 -4.77 21.44
C CYS A 507 -12.83 -3.89 22.09
N ARG A 508 -11.71 -4.51 22.47
CA ARG A 508 -10.56 -3.81 23.05
C ARG A 508 -9.90 -2.87 22.02
N LYS A 509 -9.76 -3.30 20.78
CA LYS A 509 -9.18 -2.47 19.70
C LYS A 509 -10.05 -1.26 19.42
N GLU A 510 -11.37 -1.40 19.36
CA GLU A 510 -12.32 -0.29 19.18
C GLU A 510 -12.17 0.78 20.27
N LEU A 511 -12.20 0.35 21.54
CA LEU A 511 -12.10 1.27 22.67
C LEU A 511 -10.73 1.97 22.72
N LEU A 512 -9.64 1.24 22.45
CA LEU A 512 -8.28 1.80 22.45
C LEU A 512 -8.07 2.76 21.27
N ALA A 513 -8.58 2.42 20.08
CA ALA A 513 -8.52 3.26 18.89
C ALA A 513 -9.33 4.54 19.07
N PHE A 514 -10.52 4.46 19.68
CA PHE A 514 -11.28 5.68 19.99
C PHE A 514 -10.58 6.49 21.09
N HIS A 515 -10.06 5.83 22.14
CA HIS A 515 -9.38 6.52 23.25
C HIS A 515 -8.15 7.31 22.81
N SER A 516 -7.32 6.75 21.92
CA SER A 516 -6.17 7.46 21.37
C SER A 516 -6.58 8.70 20.54
N ARG A 517 -7.76 8.66 19.92
CA ARG A 517 -8.29 9.75 19.08
C ARG A 517 -8.97 10.88 19.84
N ILE A 518 -9.36 10.69 21.11
CA ILE A 518 -10.06 11.71 21.90
C ILE A 518 -9.17 12.54 22.83
N ALA A 519 -7.88 12.21 22.94
CA ALA A 519 -6.95 12.98 23.75
C ALA A 519 -6.95 14.46 23.29
N GLY A 520 -7.36 15.37 24.18
CA GLY A 520 -7.44 16.81 23.90
C GLY A 520 -8.64 17.28 23.08
N LYS A 521 -9.59 16.40 22.70
CA LYS A 521 -10.80 16.78 21.94
C LYS A 521 -12.00 17.02 22.86
N PRO A 522 -12.46 18.27 23.07
CA PRO A 522 -13.55 18.56 24.00
C PRO A 522 -14.90 18.03 23.53
N ASN A 523 -15.08 17.82 22.22
CA ASN A 523 -16.30 17.33 21.59
C ASN A 523 -16.35 15.80 21.42
N LYS A 524 -15.41 15.04 21.99
CA LYS A 524 -15.48 13.57 22.01
C LYS A 524 -15.49 13.01 23.43
N ARG A 525 -16.27 11.94 23.64
CA ARG A 525 -16.48 11.34 24.98
C ARG A 525 -16.49 9.81 24.94
N ILE A 526 -15.93 9.18 25.97
CA ILE A 526 -16.08 7.74 26.26
C ILE A 526 -17.02 7.64 27.46
N MET A 527 -18.11 6.89 27.31
CA MET A 527 -19.11 6.70 28.36
C MET A 527 -19.37 5.20 28.57
N PRO A 528 -18.60 4.52 29.44
CA PRO A 528 -18.75 3.08 29.63
C PRO A 528 -20.11 2.72 30.22
N LEU A 529 -20.81 1.79 29.56
CA LEU A 529 -22.04 1.19 30.03
C LEU A 529 -21.71 -0.11 30.75
N ILE A 530 -21.83 -0.14 32.08
CA ILE A 530 -21.56 -1.34 32.86
C ILE A 530 -22.80 -2.22 32.84
N VAL A 531 -22.69 -3.36 32.14
CA VAL A 531 -23.76 -4.35 31.95
C VAL A 531 -23.75 -5.42 33.03
N GLN A 532 -22.57 -5.76 33.55
CA GLN A 532 -22.38 -6.69 34.66
C GLN A 532 -21.35 -6.15 35.65
N SER A 533 -21.47 -6.50 36.94
CA SER A 533 -20.52 -6.07 37.98
C SER A 533 -19.09 -6.49 37.64
N ILE A 534 -18.17 -5.54 37.82
CA ILE A 534 -16.75 -5.64 37.47
C ILE A 534 -15.89 -6.10 38.67
N GLU A 535 -16.42 -5.96 39.88
CA GLU A 535 -15.67 -6.11 41.14
C GLU A 535 -15.25 -7.56 41.47
N GLU A 536 -15.82 -8.56 40.80
CA GLU A 536 -15.56 -9.98 41.04
C GLU A 536 -14.55 -10.62 40.07
N MET A 537 -13.97 -9.86 39.13
CA MET A 537 -13.09 -10.41 38.09
C MET A 537 -11.64 -10.63 38.58
N GLN A 538 -11.27 -11.88 38.82
CA GLN A 538 -9.94 -12.26 39.35
C GLN A 538 -8.81 -12.32 38.29
N ASN A 539 -9.13 -12.24 36.99
CA ASN A 539 -8.20 -12.57 35.89
C ASN A 539 -7.79 -11.38 34.99
N ILE A 540 -8.12 -10.14 35.34
CA ILE A 540 -7.70 -8.95 34.57
C ILE A 540 -6.68 -8.16 35.38
N SER A 541 -5.49 -7.94 34.80
CA SER A 541 -4.45 -7.15 35.43
C SER A 541 -4.91 -5.71 35.63
N ARG A 542 -4.74 -5.14 36.83
CA ARG A 542 -4.98 -3.70 37.08
C ARG A 542 -4.13 -2.77 36.21
N GLY A 543 -3.10 -3.30 35.55
CA GLY A 543 -2.27 -2.60 34.58
C GLY A 543 -2.89 -2.47 33.18
N ASP A 544 -3.96 -3.21 32.89
CA ASP A 544 -4.59 -3.31 31.58
C ASP A 544 -5.13 -1.94 31.09
N PRO A 545 -4.83 -1.53 29.85
CA PRO A 545 -5.18 -0.21 29.34
C PRO A 545 -6.69 -0.03 29.14
N VAL A 546 -7.42 -1.06 28.71
CA VAL A 546 -8.89 -1.02 28.58
C VAL A 546 -9.53 -0.94 29.96
N TRP A 547 -9.03 -1.73 30.92
CA TRP A 547 -9.45 -1.63 32.31
C TRP A 547 -9.26 -0.23 32.87
N LYS A 548 -8.10 0.41 32.65
CA LYS A 548 -7.83 1.78 33.12
C LYS A 548 -8.74 2.82 32.47
N ILE A 549 -9.00 2.69 31.17
CA ILE A 549 -9.90 3.60 30.44
C ILE A 549 -11.32 3.50 30.98
N VAL A 550 -11.84 2.27 31.08
CA VAL A 550 -13.14 2.03 31.69
C VAL A 550 -13.12 2.58 33.12
N HIS A 551 -12.06 2.29 33.89
CA HIS A 551 -12.05 2.61 35.32
C HIS A 551 -11.98 4.13 35.64
N ALA A 552 -11.40 4.91 34.72
CA ALA A 552 -11.12 6.34 34.90
C ALA A 552 -12.24 7.26 34.39
N LYS A 553 -13.31 6.72 33.79
CA LYS A 553 -14.40 7.49 33.18
C LYS A 553 -15.69 7.37 34.00
N GLN A 554 -16.58 8.35 33.86
CA GLN A 554 -17.92 8.27 34.44
C GLN A 554 -18.72 7.14 33.79
N TYR A 555 -19.34 6.30 34.59
CA TYR A 555 -20.07 5.13 34.11
C TYR A 555 -21.56 5.36 34.02
N LEU A 556 -22.13 4.77 32.98
CA LEU A 556 -23.53 4.46 32.89
C LEU A 556 -23.77 3.09 33.52
N LEU A 557 -24.36 3.06 34.70
CA LEU A 557 -24.74 1.78 35.33
C LEU A 557 -26.07 1.35 34.72
N SER A 558 -26.10 0.19 34.06
CA SER A 558 -27.35 -0.41 33.57
C SER A 558 -27.99 -1.36 34.59
N GLY A 559 -27.19 -1.94 35.49
CA GLY A 559 -27.63 -3.03 36.37
C GLY A 559 -27.63 -4.36 35.64
N ASP A 560 -27.88 -5.48 36.35
CA ASP A 560 -27.94 -6.79 35.70
C ASP A 560 -29.20 -6.88 34.82
N LEU A 561 -29.03 -6.72 33.51
CA LEU A 561 -30.12 -6.68 32.53
C LEU A 561 -30.98 -7.95 32.52
N ARG A 562 -30.49 -9.07 33.09
CA ARG A 562 -31.23 -10.33 33.22
C ARG A 562 -32.31 -10.28 34.30
N LEU A 563 -32.18 -9.36 35.26
CA LEU A 563 -32.98 -9.34 36.49
C LEU A 563 -33.93 -8.14 36.57
N LEU A 564 -33.92 -7.25 35.58
CA LEU A 564 -34.76 -6.05 35.58
C LEU A 564 -36.20 -6.37 35.16
N SER A 565 -37.17 -5.98 35.99
CA SER A 565 -38.57 -5.94 35.56
C SER A 565 -38.80 -4.85 34.50
N VAL A 566 -39.93 -4.91 33.80
CA VAL A 566 -40.30 -3.92 32.75
C VAL A 566 -40.31 -2.49 33.30
N ASP A 567 -40.85 -2.29 34.51
CA ASP A 567 -40.90 -0.98 35.16
C ASP A 567 -39.51 -0.50 35.61
N GLU A 568 -38.64 -1.41 36.05
CA GLU A 568 -37.26 -1.09 36.42
C GLU A 568 -36.42 -0.74 35.19
N ARG A 569 -36.60 -1.46 34.08
CA ARG A 569 -35.97 -1.16 32.80
C ARG A 569 -36.38 0.22 32.28
N ARG A 570 -37.67 0.56 32.33
CA ARG A 570 -38.16 1.90 31.94
C ARG A 570 -37.55 3.00 32.81
N LYS A 571 -37.51 2.82 34.13
CA LYS A 571 -36.81 3.75 35.04
C LYS A 571 -35.34 3.89 34.68
N LYS A 572 -34.69 2.80 34.25
CA LYS A 572 -33.28 2.80 33.87
C LYS A 572 -33.01 3.53 32.56
N VAL A 573 -33.85 3.35 31.56
CA VAL A 573 -33.81 4.12 30.30
C VAL A 573 -33.90 5.62 30.58
N ILE A 574 -34.83 6.04 31.44
CA ILE A 574 -34.97 7.45 31.85
C ILE A 574 -33.69 7.94 32.54
N GLN A 575 -33.15 7.17 33.50
CA GLN A 575 -31.91 7.53 34.21
C GLN A 575 -30.70 7.66 33.28
N LEU A 576 -30.52 6.71 32.36
CA LEU A 576 -29.43 6.73 31.39
C LEU A 576 -29.56 7.92 30.43
N THR A 577 -30.79 8.20 29.99
CA THR A 577 -31.08 9.35 29.13
C THR A 577 -30.79 10.67 29.85
N SER A 578 -31.23 10.84 31.10
CA SER A 578 -30.94 12.03 31.89
C SER A 578 -29.45 12.23 32.18
N ALA A 579 -28.65 11.16 32.23
CA ALA A 579 -27.20 11.24 32.35
C ALA A 579 -26.51 11.62 31.03
N LEU A 580 -27.12 11.26 29.89
CA LEU A 580 -26.57 11.49 28.55
C LEU A 580 -26.86 12.91 28.03
N ILE A 581 -28.03 13.48 28.35
CA ILE A 581 -28.44 14.83 27.94
C ILE A 581 -27.38 15.91 28.24
N PRO A 582 -26.89 16.08 29.48
CA PRO A 582 -25.94 17.16 29.79
C PRO A 582 -24.61 17.00 29.05
N VAL A 583 -24.16 15.75 28.81
CA VAL A 583 -22.93 15.47 28.05
C VAL A 583 -23.08 15.89 26.60
N ILE A 584 -24.24 15.59 25.99
CA ILE A 584 -24.54 15.97 24.61
C ILE A 584 -24.74 17.49 24.48
N GLU A 585 -25.40 18.13 25.45
CA GLU A 585 -25.58 19.58 25.46
C GLU A 585 -24.26 20.34 25.66
N GLU A 586 -23.36 19.84 26.52
CA GLU A 586 -22.00 20.37 26.66
C GLU A 586 -21.23 20.25 25.34
N MET A 587 -21.37 19.13 24.62
CA MET A 587 -20.75 18.94 23.31
C MET A 587 -21.29 19.92 22.27
N TYR A 588 -22.60 20.18 22.26
CA TYR A 588 -23.20 21.20 21.40
C TYR A 588 -22.74 22.61 21.76
N ALA A 589 -22.61 22.93 23.05
CA ALA A 589 -22.11 24.22 23.50
C ALA A 589 -20.63 24.44 23.15
N ALA A 590 -19.80 23.39 23.27
CA ALA A 590 -18.39 23.43 22.86
C ALA A 590 -18.26 23.63 21.34
N SER A 591 -19.10 22.97 20.54
CA SER A 591 -19.18 23.23 19.10
C SER A 591 -19.71 24.63 18.75
N ALA A 592 -20.59 25.20 19.58
CA ALA A 592 -21.07 26.59 19.41
C ALA A 592 -20.00 27.65 19.78
N SER A 593 -19.10 27.38 20.73
CA SER A 593 -17.97 28.27 21.02
C SER A 593 -16.95 28.38 19.87
N ALA A 594 -16.85 27.35 19.02
CA ALA A 594 -16.09 27.44 17.76
C ALA A 594 -16.79 28.37 16.74
N SER A 595 -18.12 28.50 16.81
CA SER A 595 -18.90 29.47 16.02
C SER A 595 -18.79 30.92 16.50
N GLU A 596 -18.33 31.21 17.72
CA GLU A 596 -18.07 32.61 18.15
C GLU A 596 -16.85 33.22 17.43
N ASN A 597 -15.82 32.42 17.13
CA ASN A 597 -14.71 32.85 16.26
C ASN A 597 -15.19 33.07 14.81
N PHE A 598 -16.14 32.26 14.34
CA PHE A 598 -16.77 32.40 13.02
C PHE A 598 -17.58 33.71 12.91
N LEU A 599 -18.33 34.10 13.94
CA LEU A 599 -19.05 35.38 14.01
C LEU A 599 -18.13 36.60 14.02
N GLY A 600 -16.92 36.49 14.60
CA GLY A 600 -15.90 37.55 14.53
C GLY A 600 -15.29 37.71 13.13
N LEU A 601 -15.05 36.60 12.43
CA LEU A 601 -14.50 36.55 11.08
C LEU A 601 -15.53 36.93 10.01
N GLU A 602 -16.81 36.57 10.16
CA GLU A 602 -17.89 37.08 9.31
C GLU A 602 -18.07 38.59 9.44
N ASN A 603 -17.99 39.14 10.67
CA ASN A 603 -18.00 40.60 10.89
C ASN A 603 -16.79 41.32 10.26
N ALA A 604 -15.61 40.71 10.26
CA ALA A 604 -14.42 41.25 9.60
C ALA A 604 -14.53 41.18 8.07
N ARG A 605 -15.12 40.10 7.55
CA ARG A 605 -15.44 39.92 6.13
C ARG A 605 -16.47 40.94 5.64
N GLU A 606 -17.53 41.18 6.39
CA GLU A 606 -18.55 42.20 6.08
C GLU A 606 -18.02 43.64 6.12
N LYS A 607 -16.98 43.90 6.92
CA LYS A 607 -16.36 45.23 7.07
C LYS A 607 -15.11 45.46 6.21
N GLY A 608 -14.60 44.42 5.53
CA GLY A 608 -13.38 44.49 4.73
C GLY A 608 -12.10 44.76 5.55
N ASP A 609 -12.08 44.37 6.83
CA ASP A 609 -10.98 44.67 7.76
C ASP A 609 -9.89 43.58 7.71
N THR A 610 -8.89 43.81 6.87
CA THR A 610 -7.77 42.86 6.71
C THR A 610 -6.81 42.85 7.90
N LEU A 611 -6.75 43.92 8.71
CA LEU A 611 -5.91 44.00 9.90
C LEU A 611 -6.45 43.14 11.05
N ALA A 612 -7.78 43.02 11.16
CA ALA A 612 -8.41 42.10 12.09
C ALA A 612 -8.07 40.63 11.78
N CYS A 613 -7.98 40.28 10.49
CA CYS A 613 -7.56 38.95 10.05
C CYS A 613 -6.10 38.68 10.42
N ALA A 614 -5.20 39.64 10.19
CA ALA A 614 -3.79 39.54 10.58
C ALA A 614 -3.61 39.37 12.11
N ALA A 615 -4.35 40.13 12.91
CA ALA A 615 -4.31 40.02 14.37
C ALA A 615 -4.83 38.66 14.87
N SER A 616 -5.83 38.09 14.20
CA SER A 616 -6.46 36.82 14.60
C SER A 616 -5.53 35.60 14.46
N ILE A 617 -4.50 35.68 13.61
CA ILE A 617 -3.57 34.56 13.36
C ILE A 617 -2.28 34.64 14.17
N SER A 618 -1.94 35.79 14.76
CA SER A 618 -0.62 36.04 15.36
C SER A 618 -0.27 35.12 16.54
N GLU A 619 -1.20 34.91 17.48
CA GLU A 619 -0.97 33.97 18.61
C GLU A 619 -1.04 32.50 18.15
N PRO A 620 -2.05 32.06 17.37
CA PRO A 620 -2.07 30.69 16.83
C PRO A 620 -0.86 30.32 15.96
N GLU A 621 -0.30 31.26 15.19
CA GLU A 621 0.94 31.07 14.43
C GLU A 621 2.12 30.74 15.35
N LYS A 622 2.29 31.49 16.44
CA LYS A 622 3.37 31.27 17.41
C LYS A 622 3.23 29.95 18.15
N ASP A 623 2.00 29.56 18.49
CA ASP A 623 1.71 28.27 19.11
C ASP A 623 1.95 27.11 18.13
N LEU A 624 1.65 27.31 16.84
CA LEU A 624 1.95 26.36 15.77
C LEU A 624 3.48 26.17 15.59
N GLU A 625 4.25 27.26 15.59
CA GLU A 625 5.71 27.21 15.53
C GLU A 625 6.32 26.48 16.75
N THR A 626 5.77 26.73 17.94
CA THR A 626 6.21 26.06 19.17
C THR A 626 5.94 24.56 19.10
N ALA A 627 4.74 24.17 18.64
CA ALA A 627 4.38 22.76 18.47
C ALA A 627 5.25 22.06 17.41
N LEU A 628 5.57 22.73 16.30
CA LEU A 628 6.49 22.23 15.28
C LEU A 628 7.92 22.02 15.80
N LYS A 629 8.38 22.91 16.69
CA LYS A 629 9.68 22.75 17.35
C LYS A 629 9.71 21.55 18.28
N GLU A 630 8.69 21.39 19.13
CA GLU A 630 8.59 20.24 20.04
C GLU A 630 8.47 18.91 19.29
N PHE A 631 7.80 18.94 18.14
CA PHE A 631 7.69 17.82 17.21
C PHE A 631 9.06 17.40 16.67
N ASN A 632 9.85 18.34 16.15
CA ASN A 632 11.20 18.07 15.65
C ASN A 632 12.13 17.54 16.75
N GLU A 633 12.04 18.09 17.97
CA GLU A 633 12.80 17.58 19.12
C GLU A 633 12.41 16.12 19.48
N GLY A 634 11.14 15.74 19.28
CA GLY A 634 10.70 14.35 19.44
C GLY A 634 11.35 13.39 18.44
N PHE A 635 11.50 13.82 17.18
CA PHE A 635 12.19 13.06 16.13
C PHE A 635 13.68 12.91 16.39
N GLU A 636 14.37 13.97 16.85
CA GLU A 636 15.79 13.92 17.22
C GLU A 636 16.07 12.96 18.39
N LEU A 637 15.20 12.95 19.39
CA LEU A 637 15.28 12.02 20.53
C LEU A 637 15.09 10.57 20.09
N MET A 638 14.13 10.32 19.19
CA MET A 638 13.94 9.01 18.57
C MET A 638 15.19 8.57 17.79
N SER A 639 15.75 9.44 16.95
CA SER A 639 16.97 9.15 16.18
C SER A 639 18.13 8.75 17.11
N THR A 640 18.31 9.50 18.20
CA THR A 640 19.32 9.22 19.24
C THR A 640 19.13 7.85 19.91
N VAL A 641 17.89 7.43 20.17
CA VAL A 641 17.60 6.11 20.77
C VAL A 641 17.91 5.00 19.79
N LEU A 642 17.55 5.16 18.52
CA LEU A 642 17.81 4.18 17.47
C LEU A 642 19.32 4.01 17.21
N ASP A 643 20.09 5.10 17.20
CA ASP A 643 21.55 5.06 17.02
C ASP A 643 22.28 4.36 18.17
N LYS A 644 21.78 4.49 19.39
CA LYS A 644 22.35 3.82 20.58
C LYS A 644 22.10 2.32 20.60
N HIS A 645 21.08 1.84 19.91
CA HIS A 645 20.65 0.45 19.91
C HIS A 645 20.60 -0.12 18.49
N PRO A 646 21.75 -0.31 17.82
CA PRO A 646 21.77 -0.91 16.49
C PRO A 646 21.21 -2.33 16.50
N ALA A 647 20.53 -2.72 15.42
CA ALA A 647 19.90 -4.02 15.30
C ALA A 647 20.93 -5.18 15.45
N PRO A 648 20.54 -6.30 16.08
CA PRO A 648 21.42 -7.46 16.25
C PRO A 648 21.90 -8.00 14.91
N ARG A 649 23.21 -8.26 14.76
CA ARG A 649 23.78 -8.88 13.54
C ARG A 649 23.56 -10.39 13.44
N THR A 650 22.78 -10.98 14.35
CA THR A 650 22.55 -12.42 14.44
C THR A 650 21.36 -12.85 13.57
N SER A 651 21.14 -14.15 13.37
CA SER A 651 19.94 -14.69 12.70
C SER A 651 18.89 -15.18 13.71
N SER A 652 19.08 -14.90 15.02
CA SER A 652 18.24 -15.43 16.09
C SER A 652 17.04 -14.53 16.38
N MET A 653 15.83 -15.10 16.27
CA MET A 653 14.58 -14.38 16.55
C MET A 653 14.45 -13.94 18.01
N SER A 654 15.08 -14.66 18.95
CA SER A 654 15.08 -14.28 20.38
C SER A 654 15.81 -12.96 20.63
N ASP A 655 16.93 -12.76 19.94
CA ASP A 655 17.77 -11.58 20.10
C ASP A 655 17.08 -10.35 19.51
N TYR A 656 16.42 -10.52 18.35
CA TYR A 656 15.58 -9.49 17.74
C TYR A 656 14.37 -9.16 18.61
N SER A 657 13.71 -10.14 19.21
CA SER A 657 12.56 -9.90 20.09
C SER A 657 12.95 -9.15 21.37
N GLN A 658 14.09 -9.48 21.98
CA GLN A 658 14.60 -8.75 23.15
C GLN A 658 15.03 -7.33 22.81
N TRP A 659 15.77 -7.18 21.71
CA TRP A 659 16.16 -5.86 21.19
C TRP A 659 14.93 -4.99 20.89
N ALA A 660 13.93 -5.54 20.19
CA ALA A 660 12.71 -4.81 19.83
C ALA A 660 11.91 -4.39 21.06
N SER A 661 11.84 -5.24 22.09
CA SER A 661 11.20 -4.90 23.36
C SER A 661 11.94 -3.79 24.11
N GLN A 662 13.28 -3.78 24.06
CA GLN A 662 14.09 -2.74 24.69
C GLN A 662 13.95 -1.41 23.95
N VAL A 663 14.12 -1.43 22.62
CA VAL A 663 14.01 -0.25 21.76
C VAL A 663 12.61 0.35 21.84
N SER A 664 11.55 -0.47 21.79
CA SER A 664 10.16 -0.02 21.97
C SER A 664 9.97 0.75 23.28
N LYS A 665 10.52 0.23 24.39
CA LYS A 665 10.42 0.88 25.70
C LYS A 665 11.18 2.21 25.75
N GLU A 666 12.34 2.30 25.14
CA GLU A 666 13.15 3.52 25.12
C GLU A 666 12.62 4.57 24.13
N LEU A 667 11.87 4.15 23.10
CA LEU A 667 11.20 5.04 22.15
C LEU A 667 9.88 5.64 22.66
N GLN A 668 9.29 5.06 23.71
CA GLN A 668 8.00 5.48 24.25
C GLN A 668 7.91 6.98 24.58
N PRO A 669 8.90 7.63 25.22
CA PRO A 669 8.85 9.08 25.49
C PRO A 669 8.87 9.92 24.21
N SER A 670 9.63 9.49 23.20
CA SER A 670 9.68 10.17 21.89
C SER A 670 8.35 10.05 21.17
N LEU A 671 7.71 8.86 21.23
CA LEU A 671 6.38 8.62 20.68
C LEU A 671 5.31 9.50 21.31
N GLU A 672 5.30 9.60 22.64
CA GLU A 672 4.37 10.45 23.38
C GLU A 672 4.52 11.92 23.00
N ARG A 673 5.77 12.39 22.87
CA ARG A 673 6.09 13.76 22.46
C ARG A 673 5.69 14.07 21.02
N ILE A 674 5.95 13.15 20.09
CA ILE A 674 5.54 13.28 18.68
C ILE A 674 4.01 13.32 18.58
N THR A 675 3.32 12.45 19.33
CA THR A 675 1.85 12.38 19.31
C THR A 675 1.21 13.63 19.91
N SER A 676 1.72 14.12 21.05
CA SER A 676 1.18 15.33 21.71
C SER A 676 1.42 16.59 20.87
N SER A 677 2.62 16.75 20.32
CA SER A 677 2.96 17.87 19.44
C SER A 677 2.18 17.81 18.11
N SER A 678 1.98 16.63 17.53
CA SER A 678 1.12 16.45 16.34
C SER A 678 -0.34 16.88 16.57
N ALA A 679 -0.89 16.57 17.75
CA ALA A 679 -2.22 17.04 18.14
C ALA A 679 -2.27 18.58 18.28
N ALA A 680 -1.23 19.18 18.87
CA ALA A 680 -1.12 20.64 18.99
C ALA A 680 -0.96 21.32 17.62
N ILE A 681 -0.15 20.75 16.71
CA ILE A 681 -0.01 21.22 15.32
C ILE A 681 -1.37 21.22 14.62
N SER A 682 -2.11 20.11 14.68
CA SER A 682 -3.45 20.01 14.07
C SER A 682 -4.42 21.06 14.64
N SER A 683 -4.46 21.19 15.97
CA SER A 683 -5.35 22.15 16.63
C SER A 683 -5.01 23.61 16.30
N ASN A 684 -3.75 23.95 16.13
CA ASN A 684 -3.34 25.32 15.82
C ASN A 684 -3.44 25.62 14.32
N TRP A 685 -3.23 24.61 13.47
CA TRP A 685 -3.44 24.71 12.03
C TRP A 685 -4.87 25.10 11.67
N GLU A 686 -5.88 24.47 12.29
CA GLU A 686 -7.29 24.82 12.07
C GLU A 686 -7.58 26.29 12.41
N LYS A 687 -6.93 26.82 13.45
CA LYS A 687 -7.10 28.22 13.90
C LYS A 687 -6.43 29.24 12.98
N VAL A 688 -5.46 28.85 12.14
CA VAL A 688 -4.78 29.76 11.21
C VAL A 688 -5.26 29.62 9.78
N TYR A 689 -5.65 28.41 9.37
CA TYR A 689 -5.97 28.11 7.97
C TYR A 689 -7.19 28.88 7.47
N GLU A 690 -8.29 28.83 8.21
CA GLU A 690 -9.54 29.50 7.84
C GLU A 690 -9.40 31.04 7.83
N PRO A 691 -8.80 31.69 8.84
CA PRO A 691 -8.53 33.12 8.78
C PRO A 691 -7.65 33.55 7.59
N ILE A 692 -6.66 32.75 7.20
CA ILE A 692 -5.82 33.07 6.02
C ILE A 692 -6.62 32.97 4.73
N GLN A 693 -7.51 31.99 4.60
CA GLN A 693 -8.40 31.91 3.43
C GLN A 693 -9.29 33.15 3.32
N ILE A 694 -9.84 33.60 4.45
CA ILE A 694 -10.66 34.81 4.52
C ILE A 694 -9.82 36.05 4.19
N TRP A 695 -8.60 36.15 4.73
CA TRP A 695 -7.67 37.26 4.46
C TRP A 695 -7.30 37.34 2.97
N ILE A 696 -6.96 36.21 2.34
CA ILE A 696 -6.71 36.11 0.89
C ILE A 696 -7.95 36.53 0.09
N GLY A 697 -9.13 36.11 0.52
CA GLY A 697 -10.41 36.50 -0.07
C GLY A 697 -10.61 38.02 -0.05
N LEU A 698 -10.36 38.67 1.09
CA LEU A 698 -10.46 40.12 1.23
C LEU A 698 -9.43 40.87 0.36
N LEU A 699 -8.20 40.36 0.24
CA LEU A 699 -7.16 40.97 -0.60
C LEU A 699 -7.47 40.95 -2.11
N LYS A 700 -8.37 40.07 -2.57
CA LYS A 700 -8.91 40.08 -3.95
C LYS A 700 -9.77 41.31 -4.22
N GLU A 701 -10.51 41.75 -3.21
CA GLU A 701 -11.44 42.88 -3.31
C GLU A 701 -10.81 44.20 -2.83
N TYR A 702 -9.65 44.13 -2.17
CA TYR A 702 -8.94 45.28 -1.63
C TYR A 702 -8.31 46.16 -2.74
N PRO A 703 -8.36 47.50 -2.65
CA PRO A 703 -7.79 48.39 -3.65
C PRO A 703 -6.28 48.16 -3.86
N LYS A 704 -5.83 48.22 -5.11
CA LYS A 704 -4.40 48.12 -5.45
C LYS A 704 -3.62 49.30 -4.86
N GLY A 705 -2.48 49.00 -4.24
CA GLY A 705 -1.60 49.98 -3.61
C GLY A 705 -0.63 49.34 -2.62
N GLU A 706 0.28 50.14 -2.09
CA GLU A 706 1.38 49.72 -1.22
C GLU A 706 0.93 48.89 0.00
N THR A 707 -0.22 49.22 0.58
CA THR A 707 -0.79 48.48 1.72
C THR A 707 -1.25 47.06 1.35
N ARG A 708 -1.86 46.86 0.17
CA ARG A 708 -2.26 45.54 -0.33
C ARG A 708 -1.01 44.70 -0.62
N ASP A 709 -0.03 45.30 -1.29
CA ASP A 709 1.20 44.59 -1.66
C ASP A 709 2.01 44.18 -0.43
N THR A 710 2.03 45.02 0.62
CA THR A 710 2.68 44.69 1.90
C THR A 710 2.02 43.48 2.57
N GLN A 711 0.69 43.41 2.59
CA GLN A 711 -0.04 42.27 3.17
C GLN A 711 0.10 40.99 2.34
N ILE A 712 0.13 41.10 1.00
CA ILE A 712 0.44 39.97 0.11
C ILE A 712 1.83 39.41 0.42
N HIS A 713 2.84 40.28 0.60
CA HIS A 713 4.19 39.85 0.97
C HIS A 713 4.23 39.21 2.35
N GLU A 714 3.46 39.72 3.32
CA GLU A 714 3.38 39.16 4.67
C GLU A 714 2.80 37.75 4.68
N ILE A 715 1.65 37.53 4.04
CA ILE A 715 1.03 36.20 3.93
C ILE A 715 1.95 35.25 3.16
N SER A 716 2.56 35.70 2.07
CA SER A 716 3.52 34.90 1.29
C SER A 716 4.71 34.44 2.15
N ARG A 717 5.26 35.34 3.00
CA ARG A 717 6.34 35.00 3.93
C ARG A 717 5.90 33.94 4.95
N ILE A 718 4.71 34.07 5.52
CA ILE A 718 4.15 33.12 6.50
C ILE A 718 3.97 31.74 5.86
N LEU A 719 3.32 31.69 4.70
CA LEU A 719 3.05 30.46 3.95
C LEU A 719 4.34 29.77 3.49
N GLN A 720 5.35 30.51 3.03
CA GLN A 720 6.66 29.95 2.71
C GLN A 720 7.37 29.38 3.95
N GLY A 721 7.29 30.09 5.08
CA GLY A 721 7.83 29.61 6.36
C GLY A 721 7.22 28.26 6.76
N TRP A 722 5.89 28.14 6.71
CA TRP A 722 5.20 26.89 7.02
C TRP A 722 5.40 25.81 5.97
N GLY A 723 5.46 26.15 4.68
CA GLY A 723 5.73 25.20 3.61
C GLY A 723 7.07 24.50 3.79
N ASN A 724 8.08 25.22 4.28
CA ASN A 724 9.38 24.66 4.64
C ASN A 724 9.31 23.82 5.93
N SER A 725 8.56 24.27 6.95
CA SER A 725 8.42 23.55 8.22
C SER A 725 7.60 22.26 8.12
N PHE A 726 6.61 22.19 7.22
CA PHE A 726 5.82 20.98 6.94
C PHE A 726 6.48 20.05 5.92
N GLN A 727 7.63 20.44 5.37
CA GLN A 727 8.39 19.56 4.51
C GLN A 727 9.03 18.45 5.34
N ALA A 728 8.38 17.28 5.36
CA ALA A 728 8.99 16.08 5.91
C ALA A 728 10.35 15.83 5.22
N THR A 729 11.39 15.63 6.03
CA THR A 729 12.71 15.22 5.56
C THR A 729 12.65 13.83 4.92
N GLU A 730 13.65 13.47 4.13
CA GLU A 730 13.71 12.14 3.49
C GLU A 730 13.68 11.02 4.53
N GLU A 731 14.38 11.21 5.66
CA GLU A 731 14.35 10.31 6.81
C GLU A 731 12.94 10.18 7.42
N MET A 732 12.23 11.29 7.63
CA MET A 732 10.86 11.28 8.17
C MET A 732 9.86 10.57 7.25
N ARG A 733 10.04 10.62 5.93
CA ARG A 733 9.13 9.95 4.98
C ARG A 733 9.36 8.45 4.90
N LEU A 734 10.61 8.02 5.07
CA LEU A 734 10.99 6.62 4.93
C LEU A 734 10.75 5.82 6.23
N LEU A 735 10.84 6.49 7.38
CA LEU A 735 10.76 5.86 8.69
C LEU A 735 9.40 5.18 9.01
N PRO A 736 8.21 5.72 8.68
CA PRO A 736 6.95 5.03 8.92
C PRO A 736 6.81 3.74 8.13
N MET A 737 7.25 3.75 6.87
CA MET A 737 7.25 2.57 6.00
C MET A 737 8.14 1.48 6.60
N GLN A 738 9.32 1.85 7.06
CA GLN A 738 10.28 0.97 7.73
C GLN A 738 9.76 0.38 9.03
N MET A 739 9.23 1.23 9.91
CA MET A 739 8.66 0.80 11.18
C MET A 739 7.44 -0.10 10.96
N SER A 740 6.64 0.15 9.93
CA SER A 740 5.51 -0.70 9.54
C SER A 740 5.96 -2.09 9.06
N ILE A 741 7.05 -2.15 8.30
CA ILE A 741 7.67 -3.41 7.88
C ILE A 741 8.23 -4.15 9.10
N MET A 742 8.88 -3.45 10.04
CA MET A 742 9.39 -4.04 11.29
C MET A 742 8.27 -4.60 12.18
N ALA A 743 7.21 -3.81 12.35
CA ALA A 743 6.09 -4.17 13.20
C ALA A 743 5.34 -5.42 12.70
N ALA A 744 5.39 -5.68 11.38
CA ALA A 744 4.88 -6.92 10.79
C ALA A 744 5.57 -8.19 11.30
N PHE A 745 6.81 -8.09 11.80
CA PHE A 745 7.57 -9.20 12.38
C PHE A 745 7.76 -9.08 13.89
N LEU A 746 7.59 -7.87 14.44
CA LEU A 746 7.85 -7.50 15.83
C LEU A 746 6.72 -6.61 16.36
N PRO A 747 5.59 -7.20 16.82
CA PRO A 747 4.37 -6.45 17.17
C PRO A 747 4.54 -5.35 18.21
N SER A 748 5.58 -5.42 19.05
CA SER A 748 5.93 -4.38 20.04
C SER A 748 6.28 -3.02 19.43
N LEU A 749 6.52 -2.95 18.11
CA LEU A 749 6.83 -1.71 17.38
C LEU A 749 5.61 -1.16 16.60
N GLN A 750 4.48 -1.87 16.58
CA GLN A 750 3.30 -1.49 15.79
C GLN A 750 2.73 -0.12 16.18
N GLY A 751 2.54 0.13 17.48
CA GLY A 751 2.03 1.42 17.95
C GLY A 751 2.92 2.61 17.58
N PHE A 752 4.21 2.37 17.36
CA PHE A 752 5.15 3.38 16.90
C PHE A 752 5.04 3.63 15.39
N ALA A 753 4.96 2.55 14.61
CA ALA A 753 4.78 2.61 13.17
C ALA A 753 3.50 3.35 12.77
N ASP A 754 2.39 3.04 13.45
CA ASP A 754 1.08 3.62 13.19
C ASP A 754 1.07 5.13 13.51
N ALA A 755 1.71 5.54 14.60
CA ALA A 755 1.82 6.95 14.97
C ALA A 755 2.67 7.75 13.99
N LEU A 756 3.81 7.20 13.56
CA LEU A 756 4.67 7.84 12.56
C LEU A 756 3.95 7.99 11.21
N LYS A 757 3.17 6.98 10.81
CA LYS A 757 2.40 7.04 9.56
C LYS A 757 1.36 8.16 9.61
N GLY A 758 0.55 8.20 10.66
CA GLY A 758 -0.48 9.24 10.82
C GLY A 758 0.11 10.66 10.86
N VAL A 759 1.31 10.80 11.42
CA VAL A 759 2.05 12.06 11.46
C VAL A 759 2.54 12.52 10.08
N VAL A 760 3.10 11.61 9.28
CA VAL A 760 3.57 11.94 7.92
C VAL A 760 2.40 12.32 7.03
N ASP A 761 1.28 11.60 7.13
CA ASP A 761 0.05 11.92 6.39
C ASP A 761 -0.49 13.30 6.79
N MET A 762 -0.46 13.63 8.09
CA MET A 762 -0.84 14.96 8.60
C MET A 762 0.02 16.08 7.99
N LEU A 763 1.35 15.95 8.02
CA LEU A 763 2.26 16.95 7.47
C LEU A 763 2.13 17.09 5.94
N ALA A 764 1.93 15.98 5.23
CA ALA A 764 1.68 16.00 3.78
C ALA A 764 0.40 16.76 3.43
N ASN A 765 -0.67 16.54 4.19
CA ASN A 765 -1.93 17.28 4.02
C ASN A 765 -1.76 18.78 4.29
N MET A 766 -1.10 19.16 5.39
CA MET A 766 -0.83 20.57 5.70
C MET A 766 0.03 21.24 4.64
N LYS A 767 1.05 20.54 4.11
CA LYS A 767 1.87 21.05 3.00
C LYS A 767 1.05 21.29 1.73
N SER A 768 0.16 20.37 1.37
CA SER A 768 -0.76 20.53 0.24
C SER A 768 -1.65 21.76 0.42
N MET A 769 -2.24 21.91 1.60
CA MET A 769 -3.08 23.06 1.96
C MET A 769 -2.32 24.38 1.87
N THR A 770 -1.09 24.45 2.41
CA THR A 770 -0.22 25.64 2.33
C THR A 770 0.16 25.98 0.89
N THR A 771 0.47 24.97 0.06
CA THR A 771 0.80 25.16 -1.36
C THR A 771 -0.37 25.75 -2.13
N SER A 772 -1.59 25.25 -1.87
CA SER A 772 -2.82 25.81 -2.46
C SER A 772 -3.03 27.28 -2.11
N LEU A 773 -2.77 27.68 -0.85
CA LEU A 773 -2.86 29.08 -0.43
C LEU A 773 -1.78 29.94 -1.07
N GLN A 774 -0.55 29.43 -1.19
CA GLN A 774 0.56 30.13 -1.84
C GLN A 774 0.26 30.42 -3.31
N GLU A 775 -0.32 29.47 -4.04
CA GLU A 775 -0.73 29.68 -5.43
C GLU A 775 -1.79 30.78 -5.57
N GLN A 776 -2.71 30.89 -4.61
CA GLN A 776 -3.72 31.95 -4.62
C GLN A 776 -3.09 33.32 -4.40
N ILE A 777 -2.12 33.43 -3.49
CA ILE A 777 -1.35 34.65 -3.23
C ILE A 777 -0.46 35.04 -4.42
N ASP A 778 0.20 34.08 -5.06
CA ASP A 778 1.04 34.34 -6.21
C ASP A 778 0.24 34.85 -7.42
N ARG A 779 -0.99 34.36 -7.60
CA ARG A 779 -1.94 34.89 -8.62
C ARG A 779 -2.33 36.32 -8.28
N LEU A 780 -2.69 36.58 -7.03
CA LEU A 780 -3.03 37.92 -6.53
C LEU A 780 -1.92 38.96 -6.70
N SER A 781 -0.65 38.54 -6.58
CA SER A 781 0.51 39.41 -6.79
C SER A 781 0.76 39.74 -8.27
N ARG A 782 0.28 38.90 -9.20
CA ARG A 782 0.41 39.11 -10.66
C ARG A 782 -0.74 39.94 -11.24
N GLU A 783 -1.88 39.92 -10.57
CA GLU A 783 -3.09 40.70 -10.88
C GLU A 783 -3.02 42.12 -10.31
#